data_AF-A0A970WMV9-F1
#
_entry.id   AF-A0A970WMV9-F1
#
_cell.length_a   1.000
_cell.length_b   1.000
_cell.length_c   1.000
_cell.angle_alpha   90.00
_cell.angle_beta   90.00
_cell.angle_gamma   90.00
#
_symmetry.space_group_name_H-M   'P 1'
#
loop_
_entity.id
_entity.type
_entity.pdbx_description
1 polymer ?
#
loop_
_entity_poly.entity_id
_entity_poly.type
_entity_poly.pdbx_seq_one_letter_code
_entity_poly.pdbx_strand_id
1 'polypeptide(L)'
;MDASRFGRFVAVIMILLAGTATAGEIELKPYQIDWSKTGQSVIDMSGFLQSPAGRDGFVRVEGQRLVRADGSRQRIWGVNLTGSDCFPSKELAPAIAGDLARFGVNCVRFHHMDGPWSPLFDKSRDDTAEFDPEAIDRLDFFIAELKNRGIYSNLNLNVSRQYKPGDGVRDAELLGYGKSATYFNPRLIELQHDYARKLLTHRNPYTGNEYRYEPAVATVEIINENSVLEGWVGRRLVGRDTTEERGTWRPIPVSYAEELTDQYNAWLEKNVSADELAEIRREAGGQRVARLAPPEFGKASRLRFATEARFYMEVERKFFEGMKHLLHDELGVKAPVVGTADHNDGYCGYAHILSNMVLDFIDGHGYWQHPRTGSDFWIANTPMVNDPLDSTVTQFARTPVAGLPYTISETNHPYPAEYACEGIPILTAYCLMHDWDGIYWFTYGKGRMQEPDKGWRSSFDFSNDPVKMTHLAACAAMYHRQDVTAAKEAILRVYTEDQMIDGLRMDRKERPFFDPAFPRDVALRHATRWATSGQPSAYPEAAPLGQIEADTGQLGWYGADAGKGLVRIDTPCTQALVGFVRDGGKRTSNLAADVENEFSAVYLTSLDGRPIAEAGRMLLTATARATLSGFEWKADRKTVKDWGHAPTVIEPVSGSITLSGLKDAKTVAITPLTAEGGPIGSASKIEVAGGGCRIPIGEVVTTWYLVEVGR
;
A
#
# COMPACT_ATOMS: atom_id res chain seq x y z
N MET A 1 -17.28 19.24 56.24
CA MET A 1 -16.85 19.18 57.65
C MET A 1 -16.07 17.90 57.85
N ASP A 2 -15.04 18.00 58.68
CA ASP A 2 -13.81 17.23 58.65
C ASP A 2 -13.72 16.20 59.81
N ALA A 3 -12.83 15.23 59.62
CA ALA A 3 -12.03 14.47 60.59
C ALA A 3 -12.66 13.63 61.73
N SER A 4 -12.37 12.31 61.71
CA SER A 4 -11.53 11.59 62.70
C SER A 4 -11.49 10.07 62.39
N ARG A 5 -10.33 9.49 61.99
CA ARG A 5 -9.29 8.78 62.80
C ARG A 5 -9.81 7.51 63.50
N PHE A 6 -9.13 6.36 63.61
CA PHE A 6 -7.87 5.76 63.10
C PHE A 6 -7.84 4.34 63.69
N GLY A 7 -7.29 3.33 63.00
CA GLY A 7 -7.08 1.98 63.56
C GLY A 7 -6.17 1.13 62.69
N ARG A 8 -4.92 0.96 63.10
CA ARG A 8 -3.78 0.39 62.38
C ARG A 8 -3.82 -1.14 62.29
N PHE A 9 -3.36 -1.71 61.17
CA PHE A 9 -2.57 -2.95 61.17
C PHE A 9 -1.46 -2.86 60.12
N VAL A 10 -0.23 -3.13 60.55
CA VAL A 10 1.00 -3.15 59.76
C VAL A 10 1.10 -4.51 59.06
N ALA A 11 1.25 -4.51 57.73
CA ALA A 11 1.62 -5.70 56.95
C ALA A 11 2.96 -5.45 56.26
N VAL A 12 3.89 -6.37 56.51
CA VAL A 12 5.25 -6.42 55.99
C VAL A 12 5.22 -6.56 54.46
N ILE A 13 5.79 -5.58 53.73
CA ILE A 13 6.03 -5.68 52.29
C ILE A 13 7.40 -6.34 52.09
N MET A 14 7.41 -7.59 51.63
CA MET A 14 8.60 -8.18 51.01
C MET A 14 8.79 -7.55 49.64
N ILE A 15 9.90 -6.82 49.47
CA ILE A 15 10.36 -6.32 48.19
C ILE A 15 10.92 -7.50 47.40
N LEU A 16 10.13 -8.01 46.45
CA LEU A 16 10.63 -8.79 45.32
C LEU A 16 11.24 -7.80 44.33
N LEU A 17 12.57 -7.64 44.41
CA LEU A 17 13.36 -7.06 43.32
C LEU A 17 13.31 -8.03 42.14
N ALA A 18 12.29 -7.90 41.30
CA ALA A 18 12.37 -8.38 39.93
C ALA A 18 13.44 -7.52 39.25
N GLY A 19 14.63 -8.09 39.06
CA GLY A 19 15.67 -7.49 38.24
C GLY A 19 15.09 -7.24 36.86
N THR A 20 14.86 -5.98 36.53
CA THR A 20 14.75 -5.55 35.14
C THR A 20 16.09 -5.85 34.50
N ALA A 21 16.19 -6.97 33.79
CA ALA A 21 17.24 -7.13 32.80
C ALA A 21 17.08 -5.96 31.84
N THR A 22 17.96 -4.97 31.95
CA THR A 22 18.16 -3.99 30.88
C THR A 22 18.56 -4.81 29.67
N ALA A 23 17.65 -4.96 28.71
CA ALA A 23 18.02 -5.44 27.39
C ALA A 23 19.21 -4.58 26.95
N GLY A 24 20.37 -5.21 26.69
CA GLY A 24 21.54 -4.47 26.21
C GLY A 24 21.14 -3.68 24.97
N GLU A 25 21.65 -2.45 24.83
CA GLU A 25 21.42 -1.67 23.62
C GLU A 25 21.88 -2.48 22.40
N ILE A 26 20.96 -2.73 21.47
CA ILE A 26 21.24 -3.40 20.20
C ILE A 26 22.22 -2.52 19.42
N GLU A 27 23.42 -3.02 19.17
CA GLU A 27 24.43 -2.28 18.42
C GLU A 27 24.08 -2.26 16.92
N LEU A 28 23.61 -1.11 16.43
CA LEU A 28 23.37 -0.91 15.01
C LEU A 28 24.66 -0.60 14.26
N LYS A 29 24.79 -1.09 13.03
CA LYS A 29 26.00 -0.98 12.21
C LYS A 29 25.74 -0.27 10.89
N PRO A 30 26.65 0.60 10.40
CA PRO A 30 26.48 1.30 9.12
C PRO A 30 26.28 0.34 7.94
N TYR A 31 25.25 0.59 7.14
CA TYR A 31 24.96 -0.14 5.92
C TYR A 31 24.06 0.72 5.02
N GLN A 32 24.69 1.59 4.24
CA GLN A 32 24.02 2.60 3.43
C GLN A 32 24.03 2.20 1.95
N ILE A 33 22.94 2.44 1.25
CA ILE A 33 22.87 2.28 -0.21
C ILE A 33 23.76 3.32 -0.88
N ASP A 34 24.70 2.86 -1.70
CA ASP A 34 25.50 3.70 -2.59
C ASP A 34 25.03 3.51 -4.03
N TRP A 35 24.12 4.38 -4.46
CA TRP A 35 23.53 4.32 -5.80
C TRP A 35 24.57 4.42 -6.92
N SER A 36 25.77 4.97 -6.67
CA SER A 36 26.83 5.03 -7.68
C SER A 36 27.44 3.65 -7.97
N LYS A 37 27.29 2.68 -7.07
CA LYS A 37 27.88 1.34 -7.15
C LYS A 37 26.94 0.26 -7.64
N THR A 38 25.72 0.62 -8.02
CA THR A 38 24.71 -0.35 -8.46
C THR A 38 25.12 -1.22 -9.65
N GLY A 39 26.03 -0.75 -10.50
CA GLY A 39 26.60 -1.54 -11.59
C GLY A 39 27.49 -2.71 -11.13
N GLN A 40 27.84 -2.78 -9.85
CA GLN A 40 28.59 -3.88 -9.24
C GLN A 40 27.67 -4.99 -8.71
N SER A 41 26.36 -4.79 -8.76
CA SER A 41 25.39 -5.73 -8.20
C SER A 41 25.42 -7.07 -8.93
N VAL A 42 25.40 -8.16 -8.17
CA VAL A 42 25.23 -9.52 -8.70
C VAL A 42 23.78 -9.98 -8.71
N ILE A 43 22.87 -9.12 -8.24
CA ILE A 43 21.43 -9.34 -8.14
C ILE A 43 20.73 -8.50 -9.20
N ASP A 44 20.03 -9.16 -10.12
CA ASP A 44 19.31 -8.49 -11.20
C ASP A 44 18.01 -9.24 -11.53
N MET A 45 16.88 -8.58 -11.28
CA MET A 45 15.53 -9.08 -11.52
C MET A 45 14.95 -8.56 -12.85
N SER A 46 15.70 -7.79 -13.62
CA SER A 46 15.23 -7.22 -14.89
C SER A 46 14.88 -8.30 -15.92
N GLY A 47 15.42 -9.51 -15.78
CA GLY A 47 15.07 -10.67 -16.60
C GLY A 47 13.61 -11.11 -16.51
N PHE A 48 12.86 -10.67 -15.49
CA PHE A 48 11.41 -10.90 -15.41
C PHE A 48 10.60 -9.92 -16.26
N LEU A 49 11.20 -8.82 -16.71
CA LEU A 49 10.51 -7.73 -17.39
C LEU A 49 10.48 -7.95 -18.90
N GLN A 50 9.31 -7.72 -19.50
CA GLN A 50 9.17 -7.75 -20.96
C GLN A 50 9.38 -6.35 -21.53
N SER A 51 10.56 -6.13 -22.10
CA SER A 51 10.88 -4.88 -22.78
C SER A 51 10.55 -4.93 -24.29
N PRO A 52 10.07 -3.81 -24.88
CA PRO A 52 9.55 -2.64 -24.18
C PRO A 52 8.19 -2.93 -23.53
N ALA A 53 7.81 -2.13 -22.53
CA ALA A 53 6.47 -2.21 -21.93
C ALA A 53 5.41 -1.97 -23.01
N GLY A 54 4.36 -2.79 -23.00
CA GLY A 54 3.27 -2.71 -23.97
C GLY A 54 3.62 -3.15 -25.40
N ARG A 55 4.77 -3.82 -25.61
CA ARG A 55 5.20 -4.29 -26.94
C ARG A 55 4.14 -5.14 -27.67
N ASP A 56 3.36 -5.90 -26.90
CA ASP A 56 2.34 -6.82 -27.43
C ASP A 56 0.97 -6.13 -27.57
N GLY A 57 0.81 -4.93 -26.98
CA GLY A 57 -0.42 -4.15 -26.96
C GLY A 57 -0.82 -3.70 -25.55
N PHE A 58 -2.04 -3.16 -25.43
CA PHE A 58 -2.56 -2.62 -24.16
C PHE A 58 -2.85 -3.73 -23.14
N VAL A 59 -2.68 -3.38 -21.86
CA VAL A 59 -3.30 -4.13 -20.75
C VAL A 59 -4.82 -4.06 -20.90
N ARG A 60 -5.51 -5.15 -20.58
CA ARG A 60 -6.97 -5.25 -20.62
C ARG A 60 -7.51 -5.93 -19.39
N VAL A 61 -8.81 -5.80 -19.17
CA VAL A 61 -9.57 -6.58 -18.19
C VAL A 61 -10.20 -7.80 -18.86
N GLU A 62 -9.98 -8.97 -18.30
CA GLU A 62 -10.65 -10.22 -18.70
C GLU A 62 -11.21 -10.91 -17.44
N GLY A 63 -12.50 -10.71 -17.21
CA GLY A 63 -13.15 -11.10 -15.97
C GLY A 63 -12.42 -10.48 -14.76
N GLN A 64 -11.94 -11.33 -13.87
CA GLN A 64 -11.27 -10.94 -12.63
C GLN A 64 -9.77 -10.59 -12.81
N ARG A 65 -9.25 -10.57 -14.02
CA ARG A 65 -7.80 -10.47 -14.24
C ARG A 65 -7.44 -9.28 -15.08
N LEU A 66 -6.31 -8.68 -14.75
CA LEU A 66 -5.56 -7.89 -15.71
C LEU A 66 -4.80 -8.85 -16.63
N VAL A 67 -4.89 -8.62 -17.94
CA VAL A 67 -4.24 -9.43 -18.97
C VAL A 67 -3.46 -8.55 -19.94
N ARG A 68 -2.39 -9.11 -20.49
CA ARG A 68 -1.67 -8.55 -21.64
C ARG A 68 -2.48 -8.78 -22.91
N ALA A 69 -1.97 -8.23 -24.01
CA ALA A 69 -2.67 -8.31 -25.28
C ALA A 69 -2.85 -9.74 -25.81
N ASP A 70 -1.92 -10.65 -25.50
CA ASP A 70 -1.97 -12.07 -25.86
C ASP A 70 -2.89 -12.92 -24.94
N GLY A 71 -3.57 -12.30 -23.96
CA GLY A 71 -4.44 -12.97 -22.99
C GLY A 71 -3.69 -13.56 -21.79
N SER A 72 -2.37 -13.47 -21.75
CA SER A 72 -1.60 -13.91 -20.59
C SER A 72 -1.73 -12.92 -19.42
N ARG A 73 -1.61 -13.43 -18.19
CA ARG A 73 -1.72 -12.65 -16.95
C ARG A 73 -0.80 -11.41 -16.97
N GLN A 74 -1.36 -10.24 -16.67
CA GLN A 74 -0.59 -9.05 -16.28
C GLN A 74 -0.68 -8.91 -14.75
N ARG A 75 0.45 -9.06 -14.06
CA ARG A 75 0.54 -8.77 -12.61
C ARG A 75 1.43 -7.57 -12.40
N ILE A 76 1.04 -6.64 -11.53
CA ILE A 76 1.79 -5.43 -11.27
C ILE A 76 2.64 -5.59 -10.00
N TRP A 77 3.95 -5.46 -10.15
CA TRP A 77 4.93 -5.26 -9.08
C TRP A 77 5.45 -3.83 -9.21
N GLY A 78 4.77 -2.91 -8.54
CA GLY A 78 4.91 -1.48 -8.77
C GLY A 78 5.55 -0.72 -7.61
N VAL A 79 5.91 0.52 -7.90
CA VAL A 79 6.26 1.53 -6.89
C VAL A 79 5.56 2.84 -7.21
N ASN A 80 5.39 3.67 -6.18
CA ASN A 80 4.98 5.05 -6.36
C ASN A 80 6.21 5.96 -6.56
N LEU A 81 6.07 6.99 -7.38
CA LEU A 81 6.90 8.20 -7.37
C LEU A 81 5.99 9.38 -7.09
N THR A 82 6.45 10.35 -6.30
CA THR A 82 5.57 11.41 -5.77
C THR A 82 6.08 12.81 -6.09
N GLY A 83 5.21 13.67 -6.61
CA GLY A 83 5.50 15.08 -6.85
C GLY A 83 6.73 15.25 -7.76
N SER A 84 7.74 15.98 -7.29
CA SER A 84 8.95 16.25 -8.07
C SER A 84 9.73 15.00 -8.48
N ASP A 85 9.59 13.88 -7.74
CA ASP A 85 10.28 12.62 -8.06
C ASP A 85 9.75 11.98 -9.34
N CYS A 86 8.54 12.37 -9.80
CA CYS A 86 7.97 11.97 -11.09
C CYS A 86 8.73 12.56 -12.30
N PHE A 87 9.54 13.60 -12.07
CA PHE A 87 10.16 14.40 -13.11
C PHE A 87 11.68 14.40 -12.91
N PRO A 88 12.41 13.27 -12.97
CA PRO A 88 13.87 13.31 -12.84
C PRO A 88 14.53 14.11 -13.97
N SER A 89 15.78 14.53 -13.79
CA SER A 89 16.53 15.13 -14.90
C SER A 89 16.76 14.07 -15.99
N LYS A 90 16.91 14.50 -17.24
CA LYS A 90 17.23 13.57 -18.35
C LYS A 90 18.55 12.82 -18.17
N GLU A 91 19.47 13.38 -17.39
CA GLU A 91 20.72 12.71 -17.00
C GLU A 91 20.46 11.53 -16.05
N LEU A 92 19.56 11.69 -15.07
CA LEU A 92 19.29 10.67 -14.05
C LEU A 92 18.22 9.66 -14.45
N ALA A 93 17.28 10.04 -15.32
CA ALA A 93 16.15 9.21 -15.74
C ALA A 93 16.54 7.79 -16.19
N PRO A 94 17.58 7.58 -17.05
CA PRO A 94 17.99 6.24 -17.48
C PRO A 94 18.54 5.38 -16.33
N ALA A 95 19.23 6.01 -15.37
CA ALA A 95 19.82 5.31 -14.23
C ALA A 95 18.75 4.91 -13.20
N ILE A 96 17.78 5.80 -12.93
CA ILE A 96 16.63 5.49 -12.06
C ILE A 96 15.79 4.37 -12.68
N ALA A 97 15.48 4.45 -13.98
CA ALA A 97 14.74 3.39 -14.67
C ALA A 97 15.51 2.05 -14.66
N GLY A 98 16.84 2.09 -14.78
CA GLY A 98 17.71 0.92 -14.66
C GLY A 98 17.70 0.28 -13.27
N ASP A 99 17.68 1.09 -12.21
CA ASP A 99 17.57 0.56 -10.84
C ASP A 99 16.22 -0.11 -10.61
N LEU A 100 15.12 0.56 -10.98
CA LEU A 100 13.77 0.00 -10.84
C LEU A 100 13.67 -1.35 -11.58
N ALA A 101 14.21 -1.44 -12.80
CA ALA A 101 14.26 -2.68 -13.56
C ALA A 101 15.06 -3.78 -12.84
N ARG A 102 16.23 -3.44 -12.27
CA ARG A 102 17.07 -4.37 -11.50
C ARG A 102 16.35 -4.93 -10.26
N PHE A 103 15.47 -4.13 -9.63
CA PHE A 103 14.60 -4.57 -8.54
C PHE A 103 13.31 -5.26 -9.01
N GLY A 104 13.16 -5.49 -10.31
CA GLY A 104 12.04 -6.22 -10.91
C GLY A 104 10.74 -5.42 -10.96
N VAL A 105 10.79 -4.10 -10.72
CA VAL A 105 9.63 -3.21 -10.81
C VAL A 105 9.14 -3.21 -12.25
N ASN A 106 7.84 -3.47 -12.45
CA ASN A 106 7.23 -3.49 -13.78
C ASN A 106 6.16 -2.40 -13.97
N CYS A 107 5.89 -1.59 -12.95
CA CYS A 107 5.03 -0.41 -13.10
C CYS A 107 5.43 0.72 -12.15
N VAL A 108 5.32 1.97 -12.62
CA VAL A 108 5.46 3.17 -11.81
C VAL A 108 4.12 3.91 -11.78
N ARG A 109 3.61 4.17 -10.57
CA ARG A 109 2.48 5.06 -10.34
C ARG A 109 3.00 6.49 -10.14
N PHE A 110 2.63 7.37 -11.06
CA PHE A 110 3.00 8.78 -11.03
C PHE A 110 2.00 9.57 -10.21
N HIS A 111 2.40 9.88 -8.97
CA HIS A 111 1.52 10.37 -7.94
C HIS A 111 1.82 11.83 -7.54
N HIS A 112 0.81 12.56 -7.07
CA HIS A 112 0.92 13.99 -6.69
C HIS A 112 1.54 14.92 -7.75
N MET A 113 1.49 14.56 -9.04
CA MET A 113 2.04 15.40 -10.11
C MET A 113 1.35 16.77 -10.19
N ASP A 114 0.09 16.86 -9.79
CA ASP A 114 -0.74 18.06 -9.76
C ASP A 114 -0.55 18.92 -8.49
N GLY A 115 0.29 18.47 -7.54
CA GLY A 115 0.50 19.15 -6.27
C GLY A 115 1.26 20.48 -6.38
N PRO A 116 1.07 21.43 -5.44
CA PRO A 116 1.72 22.74 -5.48
C PRO A 116 3.25 22.68 -5.36
N TRP A 117 3.82 21.60 -4.81
CA TRP A 117 5.28 21.34 -4.75
C TRP A 117 5.83 20.67 -6.01
N SER A 118 4.98 20.12 -6.87
CA SER A 118 5.36 19.46 -8.11
C SER A 118 5.64 20.49 -9.22
N PRO A 119 6.58 20.26 -10.15
CA PRO A 119 6.89 21.18 -11.23
C PRO A 119 5.91 21.14 -12.41
N LEU A 120 4.91 20.24 -12.42
CA LEU A 120 4.07 20.00 -13.61
C LEU A 120 3.39 21.26 -14.16
N PHE A 121 2.79 22.09 -13.30
CA PHE A 121 2.12 23.33 -13.71
C PHE A 121 3.08 24.51 -13.71
N ASP A 122 2.95 25.39 -14.71
CA ASP A 122 3.72 26.63 -14.82
C ASP A 122 3.49 27.52 -13.58
N LYS A 123 4.56 27.70 -12.80
CA LYS A 123 4.54 28.43 -11.53
C LYS A 123 4.42 29.95 -11.73
N SER A 124 4.66 30.47 -12.93
CA SER A 124 4.54 31.90 -13.23
C SER A 124 3.09 32.36 -13.40
N ARG A 125 2.15 31.40 -13.56
CA ARG A 125 0.73 31.68 -13.76
C ARG A 125 -0.05 31.72 -12.45
N ASP A 126 -1.14 32.49 -12.46
CA ASP A 126 -2.12 32.53 -11.36
C ASP A 126 -3.24 31.48 -11.52
N ASP A 127 -3.03 30.49 -12.39
CA ASP A 127 -3.91 29.33 -12.59
C ASP A 127 -3.08 28.03 -12.59
N THR A 128 -3.79 26.91 -12.72
CA THR A 128 -3.23 25.56 -12.88
C THR A 128 -3.68 24.95 -14.21
N ALA A 129 -3.72 25.75 -15.29
CA ALA A 129 -4.20 25.33 -16.59
C ALA A 129 -3.08 24.88 -17.56
N GLU A 130 -1.88 25.47 -17.43
CA GLU A 130 -0.75 25.20 -18.34
C GLU A 130 0.34 24.36 -17.69
N PHE A 131 0.87 23.40 -18.46
CA PHE A 131 2.02 22.62 -18.05
C PHE A 131 3.31 23.41 -18.27
N ASP A 132 4.24 23.27 -17.33
CA ASP A 132 5.60 23.71 -17.54
C ASP A 132 6.24 22.85 -18.66
N PRO A 133 6.79 23.47 -19.72
CA PRO A 133 7.30 22.74 -20.87
C PRO A 133 8.53 21.89 -20.55
N GLU A 134 9.35 22.26 -19.56
CA GLU A 134 10.49 21.45 -19.13
C GLU A 134 10.02 20.26 -18.30
N ALA A 135 9.05 20.46 -17.40
CA ALA A 135 8.49 19.40 -16.58
C ALA A 135 7.84 18.31 -17.44
N ILE A 136 6.98 18.67 -18.39
CA ILE A 136 6.32 17.66 -19.24
C ILE A 136 7.32 16.90 -20.13
N ASP A 137 8.34 17.58 -20.65
CA ASP A 137 9.43 16.97 -21.43
C ASP A 137 10.29 15.99 -20.60
N ARG A 138 10.51 16.29 -19.31
CA ARG A 138 11.17 15.37 -18.37
C ARG A 138 10.30 14.15 -18.05
N LEU A 139 9.00 14.34 -17.84
CA LEU A 139 8.06 13.23 -17.65
C LEU A 139 8.04 12.34 -18.89
N ASP A 140 7.95 12.93 -20.08
CA ASP A 140 7.93 12.23 -21.36
C ASP A 140 9.19 11.36 -21.53
N PHE A 141 10.36 11.95 -21.30
CA PHE A 141 11.63 11.25 -21.41
C PHE A 141 11.72 10.09 -20.42
N PHE A 142 11.30 10.32 -19.17
CA PHE A 142 11.37 9.29 -18.15
C PHE A 142 10.39 8.14 -18.40
N ILE A 143 9.16 8.41 -18.85
CA ILE A 143 8.22 7.36 -19.28
C ILE A 143 8.80 6.54 -20.45
N ALA A 144 9.51 7.18 -21.39
CA ALA A 144 10.19 6.44 -22.46
C ALA A 144 11.32 5.54 -21.93
N GLU A 145 12.12 6.01 -20.97
CA GLU A 145 13.17 5.20 -20.34
C GLU A 145 12.61 4.01 -19.54
N LEU A 146 11.48 4.19 -18.85
CA LEU A 146 10.74 3.12 -18.17
C LEU A 146 10.20 2.10 -19.19
N LYS A 147 9.54 2.58 -20.25
CA LYS A 147 9.03 1.75 -21.35
C LYS A 147 10.14 0.89 -21.96
N ASN A 148 11.30 1.48 -22.26
CA ASN A 148 12.46 0.77 -22.82
C ASN A 148 13.01 -0.34 -21.92
N ARG A 149 12.60 -0.39 -20.64
CA ARG A 149 13.00 -1.42 -19.66
C ARG A 149 11.86 -2.35 -19.26
N GLY A 150 10.72 -2.29 -19.95
CA GLY A 150 9.57 -3.16 -19.63
C GLY A 150 8.76 -2.68 -18.42
N ILE A 151 8.91 -1.41 -18.03
CA ILE A 151 8.19 -0.80 -16.90
C ILE A 151 7.04 0.04 -17.44
N TYR A 152 5.82 -0.28 -17.02
CA TYR A 152 4.59 0.42 -17.38
C TYR A 152 4.36 1.67 -16.52
N SER A 153 3.46 2.55 -16.95
CA SER A 153 3.03 3.73 -16.21
C SER A 153 1.58 3.62 -15.74
N ASN A 154 1.31 4.04 -14.50
CA ASN A 154 -0.01 4.44 -14.01
C ASN A 154 -0.03 5.98 -13.91
N LEU A 155 -0.98 6.63 -14.60
CA LEU A 155 -1.11 8.08 -14.66
C LEU A 155 -2.31 8.57 -13.85
N ASN A 156 -2.08 9.45 -12.88
CA ASN A 156 -3.12 10.02 -12.03
C ASN A 156 -3.68 11.34 -12.58
N LEU A 157 -5.00 11.50 -12.47
CA LEU A 157 -5.73 12.67 -12.98
C LEU A 157 -6.14 13.69 -11.89
N ASN A 158 -6.21 13.30 -10.62
CA ASN A 158 -6.47 14.23 -9.52
C ASN A 158 -5.95 13.66 -8.19
N VAL A 159 -5.04 14.38 -7.52
CA VAL A 159 -4.45 13.91 -6.25
C VAL A 159 -4.41 15.02 -5.21
N SER A 160 -3.63 16.07 -5.48
CA SER A 160 -3.37 17.17 -4.52
C SER A 160 -3.34 18.54 -5.18
N ARG A 161 -4.05 18.70 -6.29
CA ARG A 161 -4.24 20.00 -6.92
C ARG A 161 -4.76 21.02 -5.92
N GLN A 162 -4.02 22.10 -5.78
CA GLN A 162 -4.46 23.29 -5.06
C GLN A 162 -4.81 24.35 -6.08
N TYR A 163 -6.06 24.81 -6.05
CA TYR A 163 -6.59 25.78 -7.00
C TYR A 163 -6.13 27.20 -6.67
N LYS A 164 -5.92 28.01 -7.71
CA LYS A 164 -5.51 29.42 -7.63
C LYS A 164 -6.65 30.35 -8.10
N PRO A 165 -6.60 31.66 -7.82
CA PRO A 165 -7.65 32.60 -8.24
C PRO A 165 -7.96 32.57 -9.74
N GLY A 166 -6.94 32.45 -10.59
CA GLY A 166 -7.10 32.37 -12.05
C GLY A 166 -7.79 31.09 -12.54
N ASP A 167 -7.94 30.06 -11.70
CA ASP A 167 -8.72 28.87 -12.05
C ASP A 167 -10.24 29.13 -12.08
N GLY A 168 -10.69 30.30 -11.59
CA GLY A 168 -12.12 30.65 -11.54
C GLY A 168 -12.89 29.82 -10.51
N VAL A 169 -12.21 29.26 -9.52
CA VAL A 169 -12.79 28.46 -8.44
C VAL A 169 -13.19 29.39 -7.29
N ARG A 170 -14.47 29.33 -6.90
CA ARG A 170 -14.98 30.08 -5.74
C ARG A 170 -14.36 29.51 -4.46
N ASP A 171 -13.97 30.38 -3.53
CA ASP A 171 -13.39 30.03 -2.21
C ASP A 171 -12.18 29.07 -2.30
N ALA A 172 -11.36 29.22 -3.35
CA ALA A 172 -10.24 28.32 -3.65
C ALA A 172 -9.27 28.18 -2.47
N GLU A 173 -9.03 29.26 -1.73
CA GLU A 173 -8.18 29.33 -0.56
C GLU A 173 -8.69 28.49 0.63
N LEU A 174 -10.00 28.18 0.66
CA LEU A 174 -10.64 27.39 1.71
C LEU A 174 -10.70 25.89 1.36
N LEU A 175 -10.59 25.52 0.09
CA LEU A 175 -10.77 24.13 -0.38
C LEU A 175 -9.59 23.19 -0.05
N GLY A 176 -8.39 23.71 0.18
CA GLY A 176 -7.19 22.86 0.25
C GLY A 176 -6.99 22.11 -1.08
N TYR A 177 -7.10 20.77 -1.05
CA TYR A 177 -7.04 19.92 -2.25
C TYR A 177 -8.43 19.63 -2.88
N GLY A 178 -9.50 20.24 -2.38
CA GLY A 178 -10.85 20.07 -2.94
C GLY A 178 -11.52 18.72 -2.70
N LYS A 179 -11.00 17.89 -1.77
CA LYS A 179 -11.58 16.58 -1.42
C LYS A 179 -13.08 16.71 -1.14
N SER A 180 -13.86 15.71 -1.56
CA SER A 180 -15.33 15.72 -1.66
C SER A 180 -15.92 16.70 -2.68
N ALA A 181 -15.47 17.96 -2.71
CA ALA A 181 -16.00 18.99 -3.62
C ALA A 181 -15.77 18.67 -5.11
N THR A 182 -14.68 17.98 -5.42
CA THR A 182 -14.32 17.55 -6.79
C THR A 182 -15.31 16.58 -7.44
N TYR A 183 -16.24 15.98 -6.67
CA TYR A 183 -17.27 15.08 -7.19
C TYR A 183 -18.53 15.80 -7.69
N PHE A 184 -18.83 17.01 -7.22
CA PHE A 184 -20.14 17.63 -7.46
C PHE A 184 -20.09 19.09 -7.91
N ASN A 185 -18.98 19.81 -7.68
CA ASN A 185 -18.90 21.20 -8.12
C ASN A 185 -18.58 21.25 -9.63
N PRO A 186 -19.42 21.89 -10.47
CA PRO A 186 -19.24 21.89 -11.91
C PRO A 186 -17.90 22.43 -12.39
N ARG A 187 -17.38 23.49 -11.75
CA ARG A 187 -16.10 24.10 -12.14
C ARG A 187 -14.91 23.20 -11.80
N LEU A 188 -14.95 22.52 -10.65
CA LEU A 188 -13.91 21.56 -10.28
C LEU A 188 -13.90 20.34 -11.20
N ILE A 189 -15.07 19.87 -11.65
CA ILE A 189 -15.19 18.78 -12.63
C ILE A 189 -14.67 19.22 -13.99
N GLU A 190 -15.03 20.41 -14.46
CA GLU A 190 -14.51 20.99 -15.71
C GLU A 190 -12.97 21.05 -15.72
N LEU A 191 -12.36 21.55 -14.64
CA LEU A 191 -10.89 21.61 -14.52
C LEU A 191 -10.22 20.23 -14.48
N GLN A 192 -10.91 19.19 -13.98
CA GLN A 192 -10.44 17.81 -14.05
C GLN A 192 -10.53 17.27 -15.47
N HIS A 193 -11.61 17.56 -16.19
CA HIS A 193 -11.77 17.19 -17.60
C HIS A 193 -10.68 17.84 -18.46
N ASP A 194 -10.43 19.14 -18.26
CA ASP A 194 -9.39 19.87 -19.00
C ASP A 194 -8.00 19.30 -18.74
N TYR A 195 -7.67 19.00 -17.48
CA TYR A 195 -6.41 18.37 -17.14
C TYR A 195 -6.27 16.98 -17.77
N ALA A 196 -7.32 16.15 -17.71
CA ALA A 196 -7.33 14.82 -18.33
C ALA A 196 -7.15 14.90 -19.85
N ARG A 197 -7.87 15.79 -20.53
CA ARG A 197 -7.70 16.02 -21.98
C ARG A 197 -6.26 16.43 -22.28
N LYS A 198 -5.76 17.45 -21.59
CA LYS A 198 -4.43 18.00 -21.83
C LYS A 198 -3.32 16.98 -21.63
N LEU A 199 -3.35 16.23 -20.52
CA LEU A 199 -2.35 15.21 -20.24
C LEU A 199 -2.48 14.05 -21.23
N LEU A 200 -3.67 13.48 -21.40
CA LEU A 200 -3.82 12.21 -22.13
C LEU A 200 -3.70 12.36 -23.65
N THR A 201 -4.00 13.54 -24.21
CA THR A 201 -3.75 13.84 -25.63
C THR A 201 -2.37 14.47 -25.89
N HIS A 202 -1.55 14.65 -24.85
CA HIS A 202 -0.17 15.10 -25.03
C HIS A 202 0.64 14.03 -25.75
N ARG A 203 1.33 14.41 -26.82
CA ARG A 203 2.18 13.51 -27.59
C ARG A 203 3.58 13.50 -26.99
N ASN A 204 3.96 12.36 -26.41
CA ASN A 204 5.32 12.12 -25.95
C ASN A 204 6.27 12.04 -27.16
N PRO A 205 7.24 12.96 -27.32
CA PRO A 205 8.13 12.98 -28.48
C PRO A 205 9.12 11.81 -28.50
N TYR A 206 9.36 11.15 -27.37
CA TYR A 206 10.30 10.03 -27.23
C TYR A 206 9.68 8.68 -27.57
N THR A 207 8.38 8.49 -27.30
CA THR A 207 7.66 7.27 -27.71
C THR A 207 6.89 7.44 -29.01
N GLY A 208 6.60 8.68 -29.40
CA GLY A 208 5.83 9.04 -30.59
C GLY A 208 4.31 8.89 -30.44
N ASN A 209 3.83 8.46 -29.27
CA ASN A 209 2.42 8.25 -28.97
C ASN A 209 1.85 9.39 -28.11
N GLU A 210 0.55 9.61 -28.24
CA GLU A 210 -0.21 10.28 -27.18
C GLU A 210 -0.42 9.30 -26.02
N TYR A 211 -0.49 9.78 -24.77
CA TYR A 211 -0.64 8.88 -23.61
C TYR A 211 -1.91 8.02 -23.68
N ARG A 212 -3.01 8.53 -24.23
CA ARG A 212 -4.25 7.73 -24.46
C ARG A 212 -4.06 6.52 -25.38
N TYR A 213 -3.01 6.53 -26.21
CA TYR A 213 -2.67 5.50 -27.18
C TYR A 213 -1.28 4.90 -26.96
N GLU A 214 -0.71 5.04 -25.76
CA GLU A 214 0.56 4.45 -25.39
C GLU A 214 0.33 3.11 -24.68
N PRO A 215 0.65 1.95 -25.29
CA PRO A 215 0.48 0.64 -24.66
C PRO A 215 1.29 0.46 -23.36
N ALA A 216 2.34 1.26 -23.15
CA ALA A 216 3.08 1.29 -21.90
C ALA A 216 2.32 1.98 -20.73
N VAL A 217 1.20 2.65 -20.98
CA VAL A 217 0.29 3.12 -19.92
C VAL A 217 -0.60 1.93 -19.52
N ALA A 218 -0.35 1.35 -18.35
CA ALA A 218 -1.13 0.22 -17.83
C ALA A 218 -2.45 0.66 -17.20
N THR A 219 -2.53 1.89 -16.69
CA THR A 219 -3.70 2.38 -15.94
C THR A 219 -3.79 3.90 -16.02
N VAL A 220 -5.03 4.39 -16.10
CA VAL A 220 -5.37 5.79 -15.81
C VAL A 220 -6.23 5.83 -14.55
N GLU A 221 -5.79 6.58 -13.54
CA GLU A 221 -6.47 6.70 -12.25
C GLU A 221 -7.14 8.07 -12.15
N ILE A 222 -8.47 8.07 -11.92
CA ILE A 222 -9.29 9.28 -11.96
C ILE A 222 -9.00 10.18 -10.75
N ILE A 223 -9.04 9.64 -9.53
CA ILE A 223 -8.94 10.45 -8.32
C ILE A 223 -8.37 9.66 -7.14
N ASN A 224 -7.35 10.20 -6.48
CA ASN A 224 -6.75 9.56 -5.32
C ASN A 224 -7.60 9.75 -4.07
N GLU A 225 -7.72 8.72 -3.24
CA GLU A 225 -8.29 8.75 -1.87
C GLU A 225 -9.36 9.83 -1.68
N ASN A 226 -10.54 9.62 -2.24
CA ASN A 226 -11.61 10.60 -2.15
C ASN A 226 -12.98 9.96 -2.20
N SER A 227 -13.88 10.37 -1.30
CA SER A 227 -15.26 9.92 -1.30
C SER A 227 -16.13 10.99 -0.66
N VAL A 228 -17.27 11.30 -1.30
CA VAL A 228 -18.32 12.14 -0.71
C VAL A 228 -19.01 11.40 0.43
N LEU A 229 -19.22 10.08 0.31
CA LEU A 229 -19.73 9.26 1.42
C LEU A 229 -18.80 9.29 2.64
N GLU A 230 -17.50 9.11 2.43
CA GLU A 230 -16.53 9.22 3.51
C GLU A 230 -16.47 10.65 4.05
N GLY A 231 -16.56 11.65 3.18
CA GLY A 231 -16.70 13.05 3.59
C GLY A 231 -17.93 13.27 4.48
N TRP A 232 -19.04 12.61 4.19
CA TRP A 232 -20.28 12.71 4.96
C TRP A 232 -20.13 12.09 6.34
N VAL A 233 -19.71 10.82 6.42
CA VAL A 233 -19.54 10.12 7.71
C VAL A 233 -18.40 10.72 8.54
N GLY A 234 -17.36 11.25 7.87
CA GLY A 234 -16.23 11.94 8.48
C GLY A 234 -16.48 13.40 8.84
N ARG A 235 -17.73 13.89 8.78
CA ARG A 235 -18.13 15.27 9.12
C ARG A 235 -17.49 16.36 8.25
N ARG A 236 -16.96 16.04 7.08
CA ARG A 236 -16.33 16.99 6.16
C ARG A 236 -17.33 17.76 5.30
N LEU A 237 -18.61 17.36 5.23
CA LEU A 237 -19.61 18.03 4.40
C LEU A 237 -20.48 19.07 5.11
N VAL A 238 -20.23 19.36 6.39
CA VAL A 238 -21.08 20.23 7.23
C VAL A 238 -20.91 21.73 6.94
N GLY A 239 -19.93 22.12 6.12
CA GLY A 239 -19.65 23.52 5.79
C GLY A 239 -18.88 24.24 6.90
N ARG A 240 -17.62 24.58 6.65
CA ARG A 240 -16.82 25.42 7.55
C ARG A 240 -15.79 26.24 6.78
N ASP A 241 -15.84 27.55 6.95
CA ASP A 241 -14.84 28.44 6.36
C ASP A 241 -13.63 28.53 7.30
N THR A 242 -12.55 27.83 6.98
CA THR A 242 -11.32 27.85 7.77
C THR A 242 -10.08 27.58 6.93
N THR A 243 -9.00 28.31 7.24
CA THR A 243 -7.65 28.07 6.69
C THR A 243 -6.69 27.49 7.74
N GLU A 244 -7.17 27.31 8.98
CA GLU A 244 -6.36 26.86 10.12
C GLU A 244 -6.08 25.36 10.08
N GLU A 245 -7.04 24.57 9.60
CA GLU A 245 -6.88 23.13 9.41
C GLU A 245 -6.03 22.90 8.16
N ARG A 246 -4.74 22.57 8.29
CA ARG A 246 -3.82 22.49 7.14
C ARG A 246 -3.74 21.13 6.41
N GLY A 247 -4.57 20.14 6.76
CA GLY A 247 -4.48 18.76 6.24
C GLY A 247 -5.17 18.49 4.90
N THR A 248 -5.04 17.25 4.41
CA THR A 248 -5.75 16.69 3.23
C THR A 248 -7.27 16.65 3.45
N TRP A 249 -7.71 16.35 4.68
CA TRP A 249 -9.08 16.01 5.05
C TRP A 249 -9.84 17.16 5.70
N ARG A 250 -9.88 18.33 5.04
CA ARG A 250 -10.59 19.52 5.55
C ARG A 250 -12.10 19.42 5.28
N PRO A 251 -12.94 20.11 6.09
CA PRO A 251 -14.33 20.37 5.72
C PRO A 251 -14.41 21.19 4.43
N ILE A 252 -15.48 20.97 3.65
CA ILE A 252 -15.80 21.85 2.53
C ILE A 252 -16.25 23.22 3.04
N PRO A 253 -16.05 24.32 2.27
CA PRO A 253 -16.54 25.64 2.64
C PRO A 253 -18.06 25.69 2.74
N VAL A 254 -18.59 26.68 3.46
CA VAL A 254 -20.04 26.84 3.68
C VAL A 254 -20.78 26.94 2.34
N SER A 255 -20.24 27.69 1.38
CA SER A 255 -20.85 27.86 0.05
C SER A 255 -21.03 26.53 -0.70
N TYR A 256 -20.07 25.62 -0.59
CA TYR A 256 -20.12 24.28 -1.20
C TYR A 256 -21.08 23.36 -0.45
N ALA A 257 -21.17 23.49 0.88
CA ALA A 257 -22.12 22.73 1.67
C ALA A 257 -23.57 23.13 1.37
N GLU A 258 -23.84 24.42 1.13
CA GLU A 258 -25.15 24.91 0.69
C GLU A 258 -25.48 24.45 -0.73
N GLU A 259 -24.53 24.54 -1.67
CA GLU A 259 -24.68 24.04 -3.04
C GLU A 259 -25.04 22.55 -3.05
N LEU A 260 -24.33 21.73 -2.27
CA LEU A 260 -24.62 20.30 -2.17
C LEU A 260 -25.98 20.01 -1.49
N THR A 261 -26.42 20.89 -0.58
CA THR A 261 -27.76 20.80 0.03
C THR A 261 -28.86 21.16 -0.97
N ASP A 262 -28.64 22.14 -1.85
CA ASP A 262 -29.57 22.47 -2.91
C ASP A 262 -29.64 21.35 -3.96
N GLN A 263 -28.50 20.76 -4.32
CA GLN A 263 -28.45 19.57 -5.17
C GLN A 263 -29.23 18.40 -4.55
N TYR A 264 -29.09 18.16 -3.24
CA TYR A 264 -29.84 17.13 -2.53
C TYR A 264 -31.36 17.37 -2.57
N ASN A 265 -31.81 18.60 -2.33
CA ASN A 265 -33.24 18.93 -2.39
C ASN A 265 -33.81 18.79 -3.80
N ALA A 266 -33.06 19.21 -4.83
CA ALA A 266 -33.45 19.00 -6.22
C ALA A 266 -33.48 17.51 -6.61
N TRP A 267 -32.61 16.70 -6.01
CA TRP A 267 -32.60 15.25 -6.18
C TRP A 267 -33.81 14.60 -5.49
N LEU A 268 -34.17 15.03 -4.27
CA LEU A 268 -35.34 14.52 -3.56
C LEU A 268 -36.63 14.69 -4.37
N GLU A 269 -36.87 15.89 -4.92
CA GLU A 269 -38.07 16.18 -5.74
C GLU A 269 -38.21 15.26 -6.96
N LYS A 270 -37.10 14.67 -7.44
CA LYS A 270 -37.07 13.83 -8.64
C LYS A 270 -37.06 12.33 -8.34
N ASN A 271 -36.49 11.92 -7.20
CA ASN A 271 -36.09 10.53 -6.97
C ASN A 271 -36.82 9.85 -5.80
N VAL A 272 -37.63 10.57 -5.04
CA VAL A 272 -38.48 9.96 -4.00
C VAL A 272 -39.96 10.24 -4.27
N SER A 273 -40.83 9.39 -3.72
CA SER A 273 -42.28 9.61 -3.82
C SER A 273 -42.72 10.83 -3.02
N ALA A 274 -43.88 11.40 -3.35
CA ALA A 274 -44.45 12.54 -2.63
C ALA A 274 -44.66 12.25 -1.13
N ASP A 275 -45.03 11.01 -0.79
CA ASP A 275 -45.25 10.58 0.59
C ASP A 275 -43.92 10.48 1.36
N GLU A 276 -42.89 9.87 0.76
CA GLU A 276 -41.54 9.81 1.34
C GLU A 276 -40.96 11.21 1.53
N LEU A 277 -41.13 12.10 0.55
CA LEU A 277 -40.67 13.48 0.64
C LEU A 277 -41.37 14.23 1.77
N ALA A 278 -42.69 14.06 1.92
CA ALA A 278 -43.45 14.67 3.01
C ALA A 278 -42.99 14.15 4.39
N GLU A 279 -42.68 12.86 4.50
CA GLU A 279 -42.12 12.27 5.71
C GLU A 279 -40.74 12.80 6.04
N ILE A 280 -39.85 12.85 5.05
CA ILE A 280 -38.49 13.40 5.19
C ILE A 280 -38.54 14.87 5.61
N ARG A 281 -39.40 15.69 4.99
CA ARG A 281 -39.58 17.12 5.36
C ARG A 281 -40.13 17.30 6.77
N ARG A 282 -41.06 16.44 7.18
CA ARG A 282 -41.62 16.44 8.54
C ARG A 282 -40.55 16.09 9.57
N GLU A 283 -39.73 15.09 9.32
CA GLU A 283 -38.60 14.72 10.19
C GLU A 283 -37.54 15.81 10.25
N ALA A 284 -37.19 16.42 9.11
CA ALA A 284 -36.22 17.50 9.03
C ALA A 284 -36.72 18.85 9.58
N GLY A 285 -38.03 19.01 9.77
CA GLY A 285 -38.64 20.23 10.30
C GLY A 285 -38.70 21.40 9.31
N GLY A 286 -38.64 21.16 7.99
CA GLY A 286 -38.60 22.22 6.99
C GLY A 286 -38.86 21.76 5.55
N GLN A 287 -39.23 22.71 4.68
CA GLN A 287 -39.43 22.44 3.23
C GLN A 287 -38.11 22.18 2.50
N ARG A 288 -37.07 22.97 2.84
CA ARG A 288 -35.69 22.69 2.45
C ARG A 288 -35.11 21.74 3.49
N VAL A 289 -34.81 20.54 3.04
CA VAL A 289 -34.31 19.45 3.86
C VAL A 289 -32.81 19.64 4.08
N ALA A 290 -32.40 19.92 5.32
CA ALA A 290 -31.00 19.99 5.69
C ALA A 290 -30.35 18.58 5.67
N ARG A 291 -29.13 18.49 5.15
CA ARG A 291 -28.34 17.25 5.12
C ARG A 291 -27.93 16.83 6.54
N LEU A 292 -27.97 15.54 6.82
CA LEU A 292 -27.61 14.98 8.13
C LEU A 292 -26.12 15.17 8.44
N ALA A 293 -25.78 15.46 9.68
CA ALA A 293 -24.43 15.35 10.22
C ALA A 293 -24.26 14.07 11.08
N PRO A 294 -23.03 13.57 11.30
CA PRO A 294 -22.80 12.32 12.02
C PRO A 294 -23.49 12.18 13.40
N PRO A 295 -23.59 13.24 14.25
CA PRO A 295 -24.33 13.16 15.51
C PRO A 295 -25.83 12.85 15.38
N GLU A 296 -26.40 13.00 14.19
CA GLU A 296 -27.83 12.81 13.90
C GLU A 296 -28.13 11.42 13.34
N PHE A 297 -27.13 10.67 12.86
CA PHE A 297 -27.32 9.39 12.16
C PHE A 297 -28.05 8.33 13.00
N GLY A 298 -27.81 8.31 14.31
CA GLY A 298 -28.46 7.37 15.22
C GLY A 298 -29.92 7.73 15.57
N LYS A 299 -30.35 8.97 15.28
CA LYS A 299 -31.71 9.46 15.52
C LYS A 299 -32.56 9.49 14.25
N ALA A 300 -31.92 9.63 13.10
CA ALA A 300 -32.58 9.67 11.81
C ALA A 300 -33.34 8.37 11.52
N SER A 301 -34.51 8.48 10.90
CA SER A 301 -35.24 7.31 10.43
C SER A 301 -34.44 6.54 9.38
N ARG A 302 -34.76 5.25 9.19
CA ARG A 302 -34.15 4.45 8.12
C ARG A 302 -34.39 5.08 6.74
N LEU A 303 -35.59 5.62 6.52
CA LEU A 303 -35.93 6.33 5.28
C LEU A 303 -35.01 7.55 5.09
N ARG A 304 -34.93 8.44 6.10
CA ARG A 304 -34.10 9.66 6.04
C ARG A 304 -32.63 9.34 5.76
N PHE A 305 -32.05 8.44 6.56
CA PHE A 305 -30.63 8.10 6.45
C PHE A 305 -30.30 7.42 5.12
N ALA A 306 -31.07 6.39 4.73
CA ALA A 306 -30.81 5.65 3.49
C ALA A 306 -31.02 6.52 2.25
N THR A 307 -32.01 7.41 2.26
CA THR A 307 -32.24 8.35 1.16
C THR A 307 -31.06 9.29 0.94
N GLU A 308 -30.49 9.83 2.01
CA GLU A 308 -29.31 10.70 1.90
C GLU A 308 -28.04 9.93 1.51
N ALA A 309 -27.86 8.70 2.02
CA ALA A 309 -26.77 7.83 1.58
C ALA A 309 -26.82 7.55 0.07
N ARG A 310 -28.01 7.22 -0.46
CA ARG A 310 -28.22 6.98 -1.90
C ARG A 310 -27.94 8.22 -2.75
N PHE A 311 -28.27 9.41 -2.25
CA PHE A 311 -27.89 10.65 -2.93
C PHE A 311 -26.36 10.76 -3.09
N TYR A 312 -25.58 10.54 -2.02
CA TYR A 312 -24.13 10.61 -2.12
C TYR A 312 -23.53 9.48 -2.99
N MET A 313 -24.08 8.27 -2.92
CA MET A 313 -23.71 7.18 -3.83
C MET A 313 -23.95 7.57 -5.30
N GLU A 314 -25.08 8.22 -5.59
CA GLU A 314 -25.38 8.68 -6.95
C GLU A 314 -24.47 9.83 -7.41
N VAL A 315 -24.11 10.77 -6.52
CA VAL A 315 -23.14 11.83 -6.81
C VAL A 315 -21.80 11.22 -7.25
N GLU A 316 -21.28 10.25 -6.49
CA GLU A 316 -20.04 9.57 -6.84
C GLU A 316 -20.15 8.75 -8.12
N ARG A 317 -21.21 7.95 -8.27
CA ARG A 317 -21.44 7.13 -9.46
C ARG A 317 -21.53 7.99 -10.73
N LYS A 318 -22.28 9.09 -10.69
CA LYS A 318 -22.42 10.02 -11.83
C LYS A 318 -21.09 10.67 -12.22
N PHE A 319 -20.27 11.04 -11.23
CA PHE A 319 -18.93 11.56 -11.50
C PHE A 319 -18.06 10.51 -12.22
N PHE A 320 -18.04 9.26 -11.73
CA PHE A 320 -17.26 8.20 -12.37
C PHE A 320 -17.79 7.81 -13.75
N GLU A 321 -19.11 7.75 -13.95
CA GLU A 321 -19.72 7.56 -15.28
C GLU A 321 -19.35 8.69 -16.24
N GLY A 322 -19.37 9.95 -15.77
CA GLY A 322 -18.95 11.11 -16.56
C GLY A 322 -17.47 11.07 -16.94
N MET A 323 -16.59 10.74 -16.00
CA MET A 323 -15.16 10.57 -16.27
C MET A 323 -14.92 9.37 -17.20
N LYS A 324 -15.64 8.26 -17.04
CA LYS A 324 -15.55 7.10 -17.94
C LYS A 324 -15.93 7.48 -19.37
N HIS A 325 -17.04 8.21 -19.54
CA HIS A 325 -17.49 8.71 -20.84
C HIS A 325 -16.43 9.63 -21.48
N LEU A 326 -15.90 10.59 -20.72
CA LEU A 326 -14.82 11.46 -21.20
C LEU A 326 -13.60 10.63 -21.65
N LEU A 327 -13.13 9.71 -20.81
CA LEU A 327 -11.88 9.00 -21.06
C LEU A 327 -12.02 8.00 -22.21
N HIS A 328 -13.04 7.15 -22.23
CA HIS A 328 -13.18 6.14 -23.27
C HIS A 328 -13.90 6.62 -24.52
N ASP A 329 -15.00 7.35 -24.38
CA ASP A 329 -15.89 7.64 -25.52
C ASP A 329 -15.47 8.93 -26.24
N GLU A 330 -15.11 9.99 -25.49
CA GLU A 330 -14.67 11.26 -26.10
C GLU A 330 -13.16 11.24 -26.45
N LEU A 331 -12.31 10.82 -25.50
CA LEU A 331 -10.87 10.85 -25.68
C LEU A 331 -10.31 9.59 -26.32
N GLY A 332 -10.97 8.44 -26.24
CA GLY A 332 -10.50 7.19 -26.84
C GLY A 332 -9.41 6.46 -26.05
N VAL A 333 -9.24 6.74 -24.75
CA VAL A 333 -8.27 6.08 -23.86
C VAL A 333 -8.43 4.55 -23.95
N LYS A 334 -7.30 3.87 -24.17
CA LYS A 334 -7.26 2.40 -24.33
C LYS A 334 -6.82 1.64 -23.08
N ALA A 335 -6.10 2.30 -22.18
CA ALA A 335 -5.71 1.71 -20.91
C ALA A 335 -6.93 1.53 -20.00
N PRO A 336 -6.96 0.50 -19.13
CA PRO A 336 -7.96 0.37 -18.08
C PRO A 336 -8.00 1.59 -17.17
N VAL A 337 -9.21 1.96 -16.76
CA VAL A 337 -9.48 3.10 -15.88
C VAL A 337 -9.93 2.61 -14.51
N VAL A 338 -9.36 3.22 -13.48
CA VAL A 338 -9.76 3.04 -12.07
C VAL A 338 -10.15 4.37 -11.46
N GLY A 339 -11.08 4.31 -10.50
CA GLY A 339 -11.65 5.49 -9.87
C GLY A 339 -10.75 5.99 -8.75
N THR A 340 -11.14 5.65 -7.54
CA THR A 340 -10.37 5.85 -6.32
C THR A 340 -10.28 4.53 -5.55
N ALA A 341 -9.46 4.50 -4.50
CA ALA A 341 -9.21 3.29 -3.73
C ALA A 341 -10.12 3.16 -2.50
N ASP A 342 -10.33 1.93 -2.01
CA ASP A 342 -10.74 1.71 -0.62
C ASP A 342 -9.56 2.07 0.30
N HIS A 343 -9.62 3.22 0.95
CA HIS A 343 -8.45 3.83 1.63
C HIS A 343 -8.67 4.13 3.11
N ASN A 344 -9.82 3.75 3.65
CA ASN A 344 -10.17 4.01 5.04
C ASN A 344 -10.83 2.78 5.68
N ASP A 345 -10.07 2.08 6.51
CA ASP A 345 -10.54 0.93 7.28
C ASP A 345 -11.40 1.35 8.49
N GLY A 346 -11.46 2.65 8.81
CA GLY A 346 -12.24 3.21 9.90
C GLY A 346 -13.75 3.23 9.65
N TYR A 347 -14.17 3.14 8.39
CA TYR A 347 -15.56 3.12 7.97
C TYR A 347 -15.83 1.98 6.98
N CYS A 348 -17.10 1.61 6.83
CA CYS A 348 -17.54 0.65 5.83
C CYS A 348 -17.39 1.23 4.41
N GLY A 349 -16.48 0.67 3.61
CA GLY A 349 -16.18 1.17 2.27
C GLY A 349 -17.12 0.66 1.17
N TYR A 350 -17.95 -0.35 1.41
CA TYR A 350 -18.68 -1.05 0.33
C TYR A 350 -19.61 -0.13 -0.47
N ALA A 351 -20.30 0.82 0.16
CA ALA A 351 -21.18 1.75 -0.54
C ALA A 351 -20.42 2.64 -1.53
N HIS A 352 -19.21 3.05 -1.17
CA HIS A 352 -18.35 3.85 -2.04
C HIS A 352 -17.69 2.98 -3.14
N ILE A 353 -17.27 1.76 -2.82
CA ILE A 353 -16.73 0.84 -3.83
C ILE A 353 -17.81 0.43 -4.84
N LEU A 354 -19.06 0.32 -4.42
CA LEU A 354 -20.19 0.11 -5.35
C LEU A 354 -20.29 1.22 -6.40
N SER A 355 -20.03 2.48 -6.04
CA SER A 355 -19.96 3.60 -7.00
C SER A 355 -18.79 3.48 -7.98
N ASN A 356 -17.66 2.92 -7.54
CA ASN A 356 -16.46 2.71 -8.37
C ASN A 356 -16.61 1.55 -9.36
N MET A 357 -17.49 0.57 -9.10
CA MET A 357 -17.69 -0.62 -9.93
C MET A 357 -18.18 -0.33 -11.37
N VAL A 358 -18.51 0.91 -11.71
CA VAL A 358 -18.77 1.32 -13.10
C VAL A 358 -17.51 1.36 -13.96
N LEU A 359 -16.32 1.32 -13.34
CA LEU A 359 -15.00 1.36 -13.96
C LEU A 359 -14.42 -0.06 -14.15
N ASP A 360 -13.17 -0.16 -14.60
CA ASP A 360 -12.65 -1.44 -15.11
C ASP A 360 -12.16 -2.39 -14.02
N PHE A 361 -11.70 -1.86 -12.89
CA PHE A 361 -11.24 -2.65 -11.73
C PHE A 361 -11.29 -1.85 -10.42
N ILE A 362 -10.98 -2.52 -9.31
CA ILE A 362 -11.03 -1.94 -7.95
C ILE A 362 -9.62 -1.85 -7.36
N ASP A 363 -9.37 -0.81 -6.57
CA ASP A 363 -8.09 -0.59 -5.90
C ASP A 363 -8.26 -0.44 -4.38
N GLY A 364 -7.20 -0.73 -3.61
CA GLY A 364 -7.15 -0.55 -2.17
C GLY A 364 -5.86 0.11 -1.70
N HIS A 365 -5.98 0.97 -0.68
CA HIS A 365 -4.88 1.67 -0.02
C HIS A 365 -4.86 1.33 1.46
N GLY A 366 -3.65 1.19 2.02
CA GLY A 366 -3.52 0.83 3.42
C GLY A 366 -2.09 0.67 3.88
N TYR A 367 -1.85 1.00 5.14
CA TYR A 367 -0.53 0.96 5.76
C TYR A 367 -0.58 0.11 7.00
N TRP A 368 0.51 -0.58 7.30
CA TRP A 368 0.69 -1.09 8.65
C TRP A 368 1.00 0.09 9.56
N GLN A 369 -0.07 0.61 10.17
CA GLN A 369 -0.08 1.78 11.05
C GLN A 369 0.32 3.08 10.33
N HIS A 370 -0.66 3.93 10.06
CA HIS A 370 -0.39 5.26 9.52
C HIS A 370 0.18 6.19 10.61
N PRO A 371 1.26 6.95 10.34
CA PRO A 371 1.82 7.89 11.30
C PRO A 371 0.88 9.09 11.53
N ARG A 372 0.99 9.73 12.68
CA ARG A 372 0.39 11.04 12.96
C ARG A 372 1.49 12.09 12.96
N THR A 373 1.35 13.07 12.09
CA THR A 373 2.29 14.17 11.93
C THR A 373 1.70 15.46 12.51
N GLY A 374 2.45 16.15 13.37
CA GLY A 374 2.04 17.39 14.03
C GLY A 374 3.23 18.09 14.66
N SER A 375 3.09 18.58 15.90
CA SER A 375 4.23 19.10 16.68
C SER A 375 5.29 18.02 16.97
N ASP A 376 4.83 16.77 17.14
CA ASP A 376 5.67 15.58 17.24
C ASP A 376 5.23 14.57 16.16
N PHE A 377 6.17 13.72 15.71
CA PHE A 377 5.85 12.56 14.89
C PHE A 377 5.52 11.37 15.80
N TRP A 378 4.41 10.69 15.53
CA TRP A 378 3.94 9.53 16.30
C TRP A 378 3.54 8.36 15.38
N ILE A 379 3.89 7.13 15.76
CA ILE A 379 3.39 5.89 15.15
C ILE A 379 3.23 4.81 16.22
N ALA A 380 2.29 3.88 16.07
CA ALA A 380 2.01 2.88 17.10
C ALA A 380 3.18 1.90 17.34
N ASN A 381 4.01 1.65 16.31
CA ASN A 381 5.26 0.88 16.36
C ASN A 381 5.08 -0.52 16.98
N THR A 382 4.15 -1.31 16.44
CA THR A 382 3.94 -2.71 16.88
C THR A 382 4.18 -3.69 15.73
N PRO A 383 4.58 -4.94 16.01
CA PRO A 383 4.73 -5.95 14.97
C PRO A 383 3.37 -6.40 14.43
N MET A 384 3.20 -6.40 13.11
CA MET A 384 2.03 -6.91 12.41
C MET A 384 1.81 -8.38 12.70
N VAL A 385 2.87 -9.17 12.80
CA VAL A 385 2.79 -10.61 13.15
C VAL A 385 2.09 -10.91 14.48
N ASN A 386 1.93 -9.93 15.38
CA ASN A 386 1.16 -10.11 16.62
C ASN A 386 -0.32 -9.74 16.51
N ASP A 387 -0.77 -9.20 15.37
CA ASP A 387 -2.16 -8.82 15.14
C ASP A 387 -2.68 -9.32 13.77
N PRO A 388 -2.76 -10.65 13.56
CA PRO A 388 -3.21 -11.23 12.30
C PRO A 388 -4.60 -10.77 11.87
N LEU A 389 -5.53 -10.60 12.83
CA LEU A 389 -6.93 -10.27 12.57
C LEU A 389 -7.14 -8.82 12.13
N ASP A 390 -6.10 -7.99 12.22
CA ASP A 390 -6.10 -6.61 11.75
C ASP A 390 -4.90 -6.28 10.87
N SER A 391 -4.14 -7.29 10.44
CA SER A 391 -3.00 -7.13 9.53
C SER A 391 -3.39 -6.43 8.22
N THR A 392 -2.43 -5.85 7.51
CA THR A 392 -2.70 -5.22 6.20
C THR A 392 -3.33 -6.20 5.22
N VAL A 393 -2.94 -7.48 5.27
CA VAL A 393 -3.57 -8.55 4.48
C VAL A 393 -5.07 -8.62 4.74
N THR A 394 -5.45 -8.69 6.02
CA THR A 394 -6.85 -8.77 6.45
C THR A 394 -7.63 -7.51 6.09
N GLN A 395 -6.99 -6.34 6.19
CA GLN A 395 -7.57 -5.06 5.78
C GLN A 395 -7.85 -5.03 4.28
N PHE A 396 -6.87 -5.37 3.43
CA PHE A 396 -7.03 -5.38 1.98
C PHE A 396 -8.03 -6.45 1.49
N ALA A 397 -8.09 -7.60 2.16
CA ALA A 397 -9.01 -8.68 1.80
C ALA A 397 -10.50 -8.28 1.89
N ARG A 398 -10.84 -7.18 2.57
CA ARG A 398 -12.23 -6.68 2.60
C ARG A 398 -12.71 -6.22 1.21
N THR A 399 -11.83 -5.64 0.40
CA THR A 399 -12.16 -4.82 -0.77
C THR A 399 -12.47 -5.60 -2.06
N PRO A 400 -11.77 -6.70 -2.41
CA PRO A 400 -11.93 -7.37 -3.69
C PRO A 400 -13.37 -7.72 -4.04
N VAL A 401 -13.81 -7.28 -5.22
CA VAL A 401 -15.15 -7.59 -5.76
C VAL A 401 -15.08 -8.87 -6.59
N ALA A 402 -16.10 -9.71 -6.51
CA ALA A 402 -16.23 -10.89 -7.36
C ALA A 402 -16.36 -10.49 -8.83
N GLY A 403 -15.55 -11.10 -9.71
CA GLY A 403 -15.59 -10.84 -11.15
C GLY A 403 -14.82 -9.61 -11.62
N LEU A 404 -14.21 -8.82 -10.73
CA LEU A 404 -13.37 -7.67 -11.09
C LEU A 404 -11.90 -7.89 -10.67
N PRO A 405 -10.94 -7.34 -11.43
CA PRO A 405 -9.54 -7.29 -11.01
C PRO A 405 -9.38 -6.44 -9.75
N TYR A 406 -8.30 -6.70 -9.01
CA TYR A 406 -7.99 -5.95 -7.79
C TYR A 406 -6.51 -5.63 -7.68
N THR A 407 -6.20 -4.38 -7.37
CA THR A 407 -4.84 -3.92 -7.09
C THR A 407 -4.75 -3.24 -5.73
N ILE A 408 -3.52 -3.15 -5.22
CA ILE A 408 -3.15 -2.30 -4.10
C ILE A 408 -2.20 -1.24 -4.64
N SER A 409 -2.68 -0.04 -4.97
CA SER A 409 -1.83 0.99 -5.56
C SER A 409 -1.05 1.84 -4.54
N GLU A 410 -1.28 1.60 -3.24
CA GLU A 410 -0.58 2.29 -2.16
C GLU A 410 -0.50 1.48 -0.86
N THR A 411 0.71 1.04 -0.49
CA THR A 411 0.96 0.37 0.80
C THR A 411 2.41 0.49 1.28
N ASN A 412 2.63 0.49 2.60
CA ASN A 412 3.95 0.45 3.24
C ASN A 412 3.86 0.06 4.73
N HIS A 413 5.01 -0.22 5.34
CA HIS A 413 5.24 -0.11 6.78
C HIS A 413 6.02 1.19 7.04
N PRO A 414 5.37 2.31 7.39
CA PRO A 414 6.02 3.62 7.44
C PRO A 414 7.24 3.66 8.38
N TYR A 415 8.31 4.33 7.95
CA TYR A 415 9.45 4.65 8.81
C TYR A 415 9.01 5.60 9.94
N PRO A 416 9.45 5.41 11.20
CA PRO A 416 10.52 4.52 11.66
C PRO A 416 10.05 3.22 12.36
N ALA A 417 8.99 2.55 11.87
CA ALA A 417 8.53 1.29 12.46
C ALA A 417 9.66 0.25 12.57
N GLU A 418 9.91 -0.25 13.78
CA GLU A 418 11.06 -1.13 14.06
C GLU A 418 10.89 -2.54 13.51
N TYR A 419 9.65 -2.89 13.14
CA TYR A 419 9.24 -4.20 12.63
C TYR A 419 9.04 -4.21 11.11
N ALA A 420 9.41 -3.13 10.40
CA ALA A 420 9.08 -2.91 8.99
C ALA A 420 9.61 -4.00 8.03
N CYS A 421 10.59 -4.81 8.45
CA CYS A 421 11.10 -5.93 7.66
C CYS A 421 10.06 -7.04 7.39
N GLU A 422 8.94 -7.05 8.12
CA GLU A 422 7.86 -8.03 7.92
C GLU A 422 6.95 -7.73 6.72
N GLY A 423 6.84 -6.46 6.33
CA GLY A 423 5.76 -5.98 5.46
C GLY A 423 5.81 -6.52 4.03
N ILE A 424 6.93 -6.30 3.32
CA ILE A 424 7.06 -6.68 1.90
C ILE A 424 6.93 -8.20 1.73
N PRO A 425 7.62 -9.06 2.50
CA PRO A 425 7.51 -10.51 2.35
C PRO A 425 6.09 -11.04 2.60
N ILE A 426 5.46 -10.63 3.70
CA ILE A 426 4.13 -11.14 4.08
C ILE A 426 3.09 -10.71 3.05
N LEU A 427 3.02 -9.43 2.72
CA LEU A 427 1.96 -8.94 1.83
C LEU A 427 2.15 -9.42 0.39
N THR A 428 3.39 -9.62 -0.08
CA THR A 428 3.64 -10.22 -1.40
C THR A 428 3.08 -11.65 -1.48
N ALA A 429 3.35 -12.47 -0.46
CA ALA A 429 2.89 -13.85 -0.43
C ALA A 429 1.36 -13.95 -0.39
N TYR A 430 0.70 -13.13 0.44
CA TYR A 430 -0.75 -13.11 0.51
C TYR A 430 -1.42 -12.48 -0.73
N CYS A 431 -0.78 -11.50 -1.39
CA CYS A 431 -1.23 -10.98 -2.68
C CYS A 431 -1.35 -12.09 -3.74
N LEU A 432 -0.36 -12.99 -3.80
CA LEU A 432 -0.39 -14.17 -4.66
C LEU A 432 -1.46 -15.17 -4.24
N MET A 433 -1.58 -15.46 -2.93
CA MET A 433 -2.60 -16.38 -2.39
C MET A 433 -4.03 -15.92 -2.73
N HIS A 434 -4.33 -14.62 -2.60
CA HIS A 434 -5.64 -14.06 -2.94
C HIS A 434 -5.88 -13.88 -4.44
N ASP A 435 -4.87 -14.15 -5.26
CA ASP A 435 -4.88 -13.92 -6.71
C ASP A 435 -5.11 -12.45 -7.10
N TRP A 436 -4.61 -11.49 -6.33
CA TRP A 436 -4.69 -10.06 -6.65
C TRP A 436 -3.79 -9.69 -7.85
N ASP A 437 -4.19 -8.71 -8.65
CA ASP A 437 -3.53 -8.36 -9.92
C ASP A 437 -2.38 -7.35 -9.77
N GLY A 438 -2.24 -6.70 -8.62
CA GLY A 438 -1.19 -5.70 -8.46
C GLY A 438 -0.90 -5.27 -7.03
N ILE A 439 0.36 -4.93 -6.77
CA ILE A 439 0.80 -4.23 -5.58
C ILE A 439 1.80 -3.13 -5.94
N TYR A 440 1.63 -1.96 -5.35
CA TYR A 440 2.52 -0.81 -5.48
C TYR A 440 3.03 -0.38 -4.10
N TRP A 441 4.35 -0.33 -3.96
CA TRP A 441 4.98 0.09 -2.71
C TRP A 441 5.09 1.61 -2.64
N PHE A 442 4.57 2.21 -1.56
CA PHE A 442 4.55 3.66 -1.36
C PHE A 442 5.59 4.13 -0.35
N THR A 443 6.61 4.89 -0.70
CA THR A 443 6.96 5.37 -2.03
C THR A 443 8.44 5.16 -2.30
N TYR A 444 8.78 4.90 -3.55
CA TYR A 444 10.16 4.95 -4.02
C TYR A 444 10.47 6.44 -4.21
N GLY A 445 10.81 7.15 -3.14
CA GLY A 445 10.96 8.60 -3.19
C GLY A 445 12.20 9.04 -3.96
N LYS A 446 13.15 9.66 -3.26
CA LYS A 446 14.26 10.34 -3.95
C LYS A 446 15.29 9.40 -4.57
N GLY A 447 15.45 8.18 -4.05
CA GLY A 447 16.42 7.20 -4.57
C GLY A 447 17.79 7.84 -4.81
N ARG A 448 18.25 7.82 -6.08
CA ARG A 448 19.50 8.47 -6.54
C ARG A 448 19.58 9.97 -6.29
N MET A 449 18.46 10.65 -6.20
CA MET A 449 18.35 12.10 -5.98
C MET A 449 18.45 12.46 -4.49
N GLN A 450 18.54 11.47 -3.60
CA GLN A 450 18.70 11.72 -2.17
C GLN A 450 20.12 12.23 -1.87
N GLU A 451 20.20 13.34 -1.13
CA GLU A 451 21.47 13.85 -0.63
C GLU A 451 22.04 12.88 0.41
N PRO A 452 23.24 12.27 0.18
CA PRO A 452 23.76 11.19 1.02
C PRO A 452 24.01 11.56 2.48
N ASP A 453 24.31 12.83 2.75
CA ASP A 453 24.60 13.39 4.08
C ASP A 453 23.33 13.70 4.89
N LYS A 454 22.18 13.87 4.23
CA LYS A 454 20.90 14.17 4.88
C LYS A 454 20.16 12.93 5.40
N GLY A 455 20.48 11.74 4.86
CA GLY A 455 19.72 10.50 5.10
C GLY A 455 18.27 10.57 4.60
N TRP A 456 17.49 9.50 4.75
CA TRP A 456 16.05 9.56 4.50
C TRP A 456 15.33 9.97 5.80
N ARG A 457 14.71 11.15 5.82
CA ARG A 457 13.88 11.63 6.94
C ARG A 457 12.44 11.80 6.51
N SER A 458 11.90 10.76 5.88
CA SER A 458 10.53 10.69 5.39
C SER A 458 9.89 9.42 5.91
N SER A 459 8.64 9.51 6.35
CA SER A 459 7.92 8.35 6.88
C SER A 459 7.55 7.33 5.81
N PHE A 460 7.51 7.73 4.53
CA PHE A 460 7.04 6.86 3.46
C PHE A 460 8.11 6.52 2.42
N ASP A 461 9.15 7.36 2.28
CA ASP A 461 10.25 7.07 1.35
C ASP A 461 11.04 5.86 1.84
N PHE A 462 10.99 4.75 1.09
CA PHE A 462 11.79 3.56 1.36
C PHE A 462 12.96 3.40 0.40
N SER A 463 13.11 4.28 -0.59
CA SER A 463 14.06 4.09 -1.70
C SER A 463 15.49 3.87 -1.18
N ASN A 464 15.87 4.52 -0.08
CA ASN A 464 17.19 4.37 0.49
C ASN A 464 17.25 3.32 1.61
N ASP A 465 16.13 2.73 2.05
CA ASP A 465 16.05 1.70 3.09
C ASP A 465 16.62 0.36 2.60
N PRO A 466 17.82 -0.07 3.07
CA PRO A 466 18.47 -1.27 2.58
C PRO A 466 17.69 -2.52 2.96
N VAL A 467 16.91 -2.51 4.04
CA VAL A 467 16.07 -3.65 4.42
C VAL A 467 14.92 -3.79 3.44
N LYS A 468 14.21 -2.69 3.14
CA LYS A 468 13.08 -2.71 2.20
C LYS A 468 13.53 -2.94 0.76
N MET A 469 14.64 -2.35 0.33
CA MET A 469 15.17 -2.52 -1.03
C MET A 469 15.67 -3.96 -1.28
N THR A 470 16.30 -4.58 -0.28
CA THR A 470 16.65 -6.02 -0.32
C THR A 470 15.40 -6.89 -0.46
N HIS A 471 14.35 -6.61 0.32
CA HIS A 471 13.08 -7.34 0.20
C HIS A 471 12.36 -7.08 -1.11
N LEU A 472 12.43 -5.86 -1.66
CA LEU A 472 11.85 -5.53 -2.96
C LEU A 472 12.44 -6.42 -4.06
N ALA A 473 13.77 -6.61 -4.08
CA ALA A 473 14.43 -7.54 -5.01
C ALA A 473 14.05 -9.00 -4.76
N ALA A 474 14.12 -9.47 -3.52
CA ALA A 474 13.89 -10.88 -3.20
C ALA A 474 12.43 -11.31 -3.41
N CYS A 475 11.48 -10.41 -3.14
CA CYS A 475 10.06 -10.64 -3.34
C CYS A 475 9.63 -10.50 -4.80
N ALA A 476 10.34 -9.70 -5.62
CA ALA A 476 10.10 -9.66 -7.07
C ALA A 476 10.24 -11.05 -7.71
N ALA A 477 11.24 -11.84 -7.29
CA ALA A 477 11.45 -13.19 -7.76
C ALA A 477 10.25 -14.11 -7.44
N MET A 478 9.72 -14.06 -6.22
CA MET A 478 8.51 -14.79 -5.81
C MET A 478 7.28 -14.33 -6.59
N TYR A 479 7.12 -13.02 -6.77
CA TYR A 479 5.96 -12.43 -7.41
C TYR A 479 5.87 -12.78 -8.90
N HIS A 480 6.96 -12.58 -9.65
CA HIS A 480 6.98 -12.82 -11.10
C HIS A 480 6.90 -14.31 -11.46
N ARG A 481 7.50 -15.19 -10.65
CA ARG A 481 7.36 -16.64 -10.82
C ARG A 481 6.04 -17.19 -10.28
N GLN A 482 5.33 -16.41 -9.48
CA GLN A 482 4.09 -16.82 -8.81
C GLN A 482 4.31 -18.05 -7.92
N ASP A 483 5.34 -18.00 -7.07
CA ASP A 483 5.77 -19.16 -6.28
C ASP A 483 4.69 -19.62 -5.28
N VAL A 484 3.86 -18.70 -4.77
CA VAL A 484 2.70 -19.01 -3.92
C VAL A 484 1.49 -19.30 -4.81
N THR A 485 0.86 -20.44 -4.58
CA THR A 485 -0.37 -20.85 -5.27
C THR A 485 -1.57 -20.08 -4.72
N ALA A 486 -2.50 -19.71 -5.60
CA ALA A 486 -3.76 -19.11 -5.20
C ALA A 486 -4.54 -20.06 -4.25
N ALA A 487 -5.34 -19.47 -3.35
CA ALA A 487 -6.17 -20.20 -2.41
C ALA A 487 -7.08 -21.22 -3.13
N LYS A 488 -7.32 -22.35 -2.49
CA LYS A 488 -8.20 -23.41 -3.03
C LYS A 488 -9.66 -22.96 -3.05
N GLU A 489 -10.05 -22.14 -2.08
CA GLU A 489 -11.39 -21.59 -1.98
C GLU A 489 -11.38 -20.05 -1.95
N ALA A 490 -12.42 -19.47 -2.56
CA ALA A 490 -12.73 -18.05 -2.45
C ALA A 490 -14.03 -17.89 -1.68
N ILE A 491 -13.95 -17.37 -0.45
CA ILE A 491 -15.11 -17.12 0.40
C ILE A 491 -15.83 -15.85 -0.08
N LEU A 492 -17.05 -16.04 -0.55
CA LEU A 492 -17.90 -14.96 -1.08
C LEU A 492 -18.82 -14.40 0.00
N ARG A 493 -18.66 -13.10 0.28
CA ARG A 493 -19.56 -12.29 1.08
C ARG A 493 -20.59 -11.62 0.15
N VAL A 494 -21.87 -11.59 0.51
CA VAL A 494 -22.91 -10.98 -0.35
C VAL A 494 -23.66 -9.93 0.46
N TYR A 495 -23.66 -8.70 -0.04
CA TYR A 495 -24.30 -7.57 0.62
C TYR A 495 -25.32 -6.92 -0.31
N THR A 496 -26.51 -6.68 0.21
CA THR A 496 -27.49 -5.79 -0.42
C THR A 496 -27.05 -4.34 -0.26
N GLU A 497 -27.54 -3.45 -1.12
CA GLU A 497 -27.29 -2.00 -0.99
C GLU A 497 -27.69 -1.49 0.41
N ASP A 498 -28.85 -1.93 0.93
CA ASP A 498 -29.31 -1.55 2.27
C ASP A 498 -28.34 -1.97 3.37
N GLN A 499 -27.73 -3.17 3.28
CA GLN A 499 -26.71 -3.61 4.24
C GLN A 499 -25.44 -2.77 4.15
N MET A 500 -25.03 -2.36 2.95
CA MET A 500 -23.87 -1.46 2.78
C MET A 500 -24.14 -0.08 3.38
N ILE A 501 -25.34 0.46 3.16
CA ILE A 501 -25.80 1.73 3.73
C ILE A 501 -25.86 1.62 5.27
N ASP A 502 -26.42 0.54 5.82
CA ASP A 502 -26.43 0.32 7.26
C ASP A 502 -25.00 0.20 7.82
N GLY A 503 -24.09 -0.38 7.05
CA GLY A 503 -22.65 -0.43 7.33
C GLY A 503 -22.00 0.94 7.58
N LEU A 504 -22.50 2.01 6.96
CA LEU A 504 -22.00 3.39 7.17
C LEU A 504 -22.19 3.89 8.62
N ARG A 505 -23.09 3.25 9.38
CA ARG A 505 -23.38 3.58 10.80
C ARG A 505 -22.79 2.58 11.78
N MET A 506 -22.11 1.54 11.30
CA MET A 506 -21.52 0.53 12.16
C MET A 506 -20.33 1.08 12.93
N ASP A 507 -20.13 0.52 14.13
CA ASP A 507 -19.00 0.88 14.97
C ASP A 507 -17.68 0.46 14.32
N ARG A 508 -16.67 1.32 14.42
CA ARG A 508 -15.32 1.05 13.89
C ARG A 508 -14.71 -0.25 14.42
N LYS A 509 -15.13 -0.75 15.58
CA LYS A 509 -14.69 -2.05 16.10
C LYS A 509 -15.00 -3.21 15.16
N GLU A 510 -15.98 -3.06 14.26
CA GLU A 510 -16.39 -4.07 13.27
C GLU A 510 -15.49 -4.09 12.02
N ARG A 511 -14.51 -3.18 11.92
CA ARG A 511 -13.50 -3.19 10.85
C ARG A 511 -12.71 -4.51 10.80
N PRO A 512 -12.09 -4.88 9.67
CA PRO A 512 -12.20 -4.19 8.39
C PRO A 512 -13.46 -4.59 7.62
N PHE A 513 -14.08 -5.73 7.92
CA PHE A 513 -15.16 -6.29 7.10
C PHE A 513 -16.54 -5.68 7.33
N PHE A 514 -16.81 -5.07 8.50
CA PHE A 514 -18.15 -4.56 8.84
C PHE A 514 -19.25 -5.64 8.72
N ASP A 515 -18.87 -6.88 9.03
CA ASP A 515 -19.73 -8.06 9.05
C ASP A 515 -19.37 -8.87 10.31
N PRO A 516 -20.12 -8.71 11.42
CA PRO A 516 -19.79 -9.34 12.69
C PRO A 516 -19.84 -10.87 12.64
N ALA A 517 -20.50 -11.45 11.62
CA ALA A 517 -20.57 -12.90 11.44
C ALA A 517 -19.34 -13.45 10.73
N PHE A 518 -18.57 -12.61 10.02
CA PHE A 518 -17.42 -13.02 9.22
C PHE A 518 -16.13 -13.10 10.06
N PRO A 519 -15.54 -14.29 10.27
CA PRO A 519 -14.30 -14.41 11.03
C PRO A 519 -13.12 -13.82 10.24
N ARG A 520 -12.39 -12.90 10.87
CA ARG A 520 -11.33 -12.12 10.20
C ARG A 520 -10.14 -12.98 9.75
N ASP A 521 -9.88 -14.10 10.43
CA ASP A 521 -8.80 -15.03 10.07
C ASP A 521 -9.04 -15.72 8.72
N VAL A 522 -10.28 -15.73 8.21
CA VAL A 522 -10.61 -16.28 6.89
C VAL A 522 -9.75 -15.64 5.80
N ALA A 523 -9.43 -14.34 5.92
CA ALA A 523 -8.56 -13.63 4.97
C ALA A 523 -7.09 -14.11 4.96
N LEU A 524 -6.66 -14.84 5.98
CA LEU A 524 -5.34 -15.46 6.05
C LEU A 524 -5.37 -16.94 5.64
N ARG A 525 -6.57 -17.47 5.38
CA ARG A 525 -6.78 -18.89 5.11
C ARG A 525 -7.24 -19.17 3.69
N HIS A 526 -8.04 -18.26 3.15
CA HIS A 526 -8.73 -18.37 1.88
C HIS A 526 -8.68 -17.05 1.13
N ALA A 527 -8.91 -17.08 -0.17
CA ALA A 527 -9.23 -15.87 -0.90
C ALA A 527 -10.59 -15.34 -0.40
N THR A 528 -10.78 -14.02 -0.37
CA THR A 528 -12.09 -13.46 0.01
C THR A 528 -12.52 -12.40 -0.97
N ARG A 529 -13.81 -12.40 -1.31
CA ARG A 529 -14.41 -11.40 -2.21
C ARG A 529 -15.81 -11.06 -1.76
N TRP A 530 -16.36 -9.97 -2.25
CA TRP A 530 -17.77 -9.64 -2.05
C TRP A 530 -18.53 -9.39 -3.36
N ALA A 531 -19.86 -9.51 -3.31
CA ALA A 531 -20.76 -9.23 -4.43
C ALA A 531 -22.07 -8.59 -3.94
N THR A 532 -22.83 -8.01 -4.87
CA THR A 532 -24.18 -7.45 -4.62
C THR A 532 -25.30 -8.46 -4.78
N SER A 533 -25.00 -9.62 -5.36
CA SER A 533 -25.96 -10.69 -5.64
C SER A 533 -25.27 -12.06 -5.69
N GLY A 534 -26.06 -13.12 -5.71
CA GLY A 534 -25.58 -14.50 -5.66
C GLY A 534 -25.79 -15.13 -4.28
N GLN A 535 -25.31 -16.37 -4.12
CA GLN A 535 -25.39 -17.10 -2.86
C GLN A 535 -24.10 -16.87 -2.05
N PRO A 536 -24.18 -16.36 -0.81
CA PRO A 536 -22.99 -16.22 0.03
C PRO A 536 -22.42 -17.60 0.36
N SER A 537 -21.11 -17.65 0.58
CA SER A 537 -20.45 -18.85 1.10
C SER A 537 -20.82 -19.09 2.55
N ALA A 538 -20.80 -20.35 2.99
CA ALA A 538 -20.78 -20.65 4.42
C ALA A 538 -19.45 -20.17 4.99
N TYR A 539 -19.48 -19.36 6.05
CA TYR A 539 -18.27 -18.87 6.68
C TYR A 539 -17.60 -20.00 7.49
N PRO A 540 -16.30 -20.26 7.27
CA PRO A 540 -15.55 -21.23 8.08
C PRO A 540 -15.56 -20.85 9.56
N GLU A 541 -15.43 -21.82 10.46
CA GLU A 541 -15.16 -21.51 11.88
C GLU A 541 -13.81 -20.80 12.04
N ALA A 542 -13.73 -19.90 13.01
CA ALA A 542 -12.52 -19.14 13.31
C ALA A 542 -11.36 -20.07 13.72
N ALA A 543 -10.18 -19.85 13.13
CA ALA A 543 -8.98 -20.55 13.54
C ALA A 543 -8.43 -19.99 14.88
N PRO A 544 -7.73 -20.83 15.67
CA PRO A 544 -7.00 -20.34 16.84
C PRO A 544 -5.91 -19.31 16.46
N LEU A 545 -5.81 -18.20 17.20
CA LEU A 545 -4.81 -17.15 16.94
C LEU A 545 -3.36 -17.65 16.96
N GLY A 546 -3.06 -18.68 17.75
CA GLY A 546 -1.74 -19.31 17.79
C GLY A 546 -1.38 -20.13 16.55
N GLN A 547 -2.35 -20.42 15.67
CA GLN A 547 -2.15 -21.19 14.45
C GLN A 547 -3.24 -20.94 13.42
N ILE A 548 -2.93 -20.11 12.41
CA ILE A 548 -3.78 -19.82 11.26
C ILE A 548 -3.04 -20.31 10.01
N GLU A 549 -3.60 -21.26 9.27
CA GLU A 549 -2.95 -21.88 8.11
C GLU A 549 -3.76 -21.65 6.82
N ALA A 550 -3.08 -21.22 5.75
CA ALA A 550 -3.69 -21.15 4.42
C ALA A 550 -4.14 -22.52 3.92
N ASP A 551 -5.23 -22.56 3.17
CA ASP A 551 -5.78 -23.80 2.62
C ASP A 551 -4.82 -24.52 1.65
N THR A 552 -3.84 -23.80 1.11
CA THR A 552 -2.75 -24.31 0.29
C THR A 552 -1.67 -25.04 1.11
N GLY A 553 -1.54 -24.73 2.40
CA GLY A 553 -0.47 -25.20 3.29
C GLY A 553 0.90 -24.55 3.06
N GLN A 554 0.98 -23.58 2.14
CA GLN A 554 2.21 -22.86 1.81
C GLN A 554 2.45 -21.64 2.70
N LEU A 555 1.40 -21.09 3.32
CA LEU A 555 1.45 -19.95 4.21
C LEU A 555 0.85 -20.31 5.57
N GLY A 556 1.48 -19.86 6.64
CA GLY A 556 0.94 -20.03 7.99
C GLY A 556 1.41 -18.95 8.95
N TRP A 557 0.56 -18.62 9.91
CA TRP A 557 0.77 -17.61 10.92
C TRP A 557 0.64 -18.27 12.30
N TYR A 558 1.66 -18.12 13.15
CA TYR A 558 1.75 -18.86 14.42
C TYR A 558 2.14 -17.96 15.58
N GLY A 559 1.76 -18.35 16.79
CA GLY A 559 2.25 -17.76 18.05
C GLY A 559 1.79 -16.32 18.34
N ALA A 560 0.79 -15.80 17.60
CA ALA A 560 0.29 -14.44 17.81
C ALA A 560 -0.41 -14.27 19.17
N ASP A 561 -1.08 -15.32 19.67
CA ASP A 561 -1.69 -15.38 21.00
C ASP A 561 -0.68 -15.24 22.16
N ALA A 562 0.57 -15.66 21.92
CA ALA A 562 1.68 -15.50 22.85
C ALA A 562 2.47 -14.18 22.66
N GLY A 563 2.05 -13.32 21.72
CA GLY A 563 2.81 -12.12 21.35
C GLY A 563 4.17 -12.42 20.69
N LYS A 564 4.32 -13.63 20.13
CA LYS A 564 5.53 -14.13 19.46
C LYS A 564 5.21 -14.61 18.04
N GLY A 565 4.45 -13.76 17.34
CA GLY A 565 3.99 -13.97 15.98
C GLY A 565 5.10 -14.36 15.00
N LEU A 566 4.83 -15.36 14.17
CA LEU A 566 5.72 -15.80 13.11
C LEU A 566 4.92 -16.21 11.88
N VAL A 567 5.25 -15.63 10.73
CA VAL A 567 4.74 -16.07 9.42
C VAL A 567 5.75 -16.98 8.75
N ARG A 568 5.27 -18.13 8.27
CA ARG A 568 6.00 -19.10 7.46
C ARG A 568 5.53 -18.98 6.01
N ILE A 569 6.49 -18.92 5.08
CA ILE A 569 6.28 -19.09 3.64
C ILE A 569 7.04 -20.35 3.23
N ASP A 570 6.38 -21.33 2.63
CA ASP A 570 6.97 -22.62 2.28
C ASP A 570 6.51 -23.07 0.88
N THR A 571 7.25 -22.62 -0.13
CA THR A 571 7.04 -22.99 -1.53
C THR A 571 8.29 -23.69 -2.08
N PRO A 572 8.21 -24.37 -3.25
CA PRO A 572 9.38 -24.99 -3.85
C PRO A 572 10.52 -24.01 -4.14
N CYS A 573 10.23 -22.79 -4.60
CA CYS A 573 11.24 -21.83 -5.07
C CYS A 573 11.52 -20.68 -4.09
N THR A 574 10.65 -20.46 -3.10
CA THR A 574 10.76 -19.40 -2.09
C THR A 574 10.31 -19.90 -0.72
N GLN A 575 11.15 -19.70 0.30
CA GLN A 575 10.89 -20.11 1.68
C GLN A 575 11.27 -18.98 2.64
N ALA A 576 10.48 -18.74 3.69
CA ALA A 576 10.74 -17.68 4.64
C ALA A 576 10.19 -17.94 6.04
N LEU A 577 10.82 -17.29 7.02
CA LEU A 577 10.40 -17.16 8.40
C LEU A 577 10.45 -15.66 8.76
N VAL A 578 9.31 -15.07 9.12
CA VAL A 578 9.17 -13.61 9.30
C VAL A 578 8.46 -13.31 10.61
N GLY A 579 9.13 -12.62 11.54
CA GLY A 579 8.59 -12.26 12.84
C GLY A 579 9.55 -12.59 13.99
N PHE A 580 9.03 -13.17 15.07
CA PHE A 580 9.81 -13.59 16.23
C PHE A 580 10.54 -14.92 15.97
N VAL A 581 11.45 -14.95 14.98
CA VAL A 581 12.09 -16.18 14.46
C VAL A 581 12.80 -16.98 15.55
N ARG A 582 13.52 -16.33 16.48
CA ARG A 582 14.22 -16.98 17.60
C ARG A 582 13.28 -17.81 18.47
N ASP A 583 12.10 -17.27 18.77
CA ASP A 583 11.16 -17.86 19.73
C ASP A 583 10.09 -18.73 19.02
N GLY A 584 9.90 -18.58 17.71
CA GLY A 584 8.76 -19.15 16.97
C GLY A 584 8.89 -20.63 16.59
N GLY A 585 10.09 -21.20 16.60
CA GLY A 585 10.31 -22.66 16.48
C GLY A 585 9.83 -23.32 15.18
N LYS A 586 9.58 -22.56 14.11
CA LYS A 586 9.18 -23.09 12.80
C LYS A 586 10.37 -23.24 11.87
N ARG A 587 10.19 -24.16 10.92
CA ARG A 587 11.06 -24.38 9.76
C ARG A 587 10.20 -24.52 8.51
N THR A 588 10.84 -24.43 7.37
CA THR A 588 10.25 -24.72 6.05
C THR A 588 10.84 -26.03 5.52
N SER A 589 10.50 -26.41 4.28
CA SER A 589 10.98 -27.63 3.65
C SER A 589 12.51 -27.72 3.57
N ASN A 590 13.20 -26.60 3.31
CA ASN A 590 14.66 -26.55 3.11
C ASN A 590 15.36 -25.51 4.00
N LEU A 591 14.65 -24.61 4.67
CA LEU A 591 15.23 -23.53 5.48
C LEU A 591 14.80 -23.61 6.95
N ALA A 592 15.78 -23.51 7.85
CA ALA A 592 15.61 -23.24 9.27
C ALA A 592 16.58 -22.15 9.73
N ALA A 593 16.25 -21.43 10.80
CA ALA A 593 17.06 -20.34 11.33
C ALA A 593 17.18 -20.44 12.86
N ASP A 594 18.39 -20.26 13.36
CA ASP A 594 18.73 -20.15 14.78
C ASP A 594 19.45 -18.81 14.93
N VAL A 595 18.68 -17.77 15.24
CA VAL A 595 19.13 -16.36 15.24
C VAL A 595 19.06 -15.78 16.63
N GLU A 596 19.96 -14.84 16.92
CA GLU A 596 20.03 -14.16 18.22
C GLU A 596 19.01 -13.02 18.33
N ASN A 597 18.66 -12.41 17.19
CA ASN A 597 17.72 -11.31 17.09
C ASN A 597 16.33 -11.72 17.58
N GLU A 598 15.67 -10.84 18.34
CA GLU A 598 14.30 -11.08 18.80
C GLU A 598 13.31 -11.08 17.62
N PHE A 599 13.50 -10.18 16.66
CA PHE A 599 12.64 -10.02 15.50
C PHE A 599 13.47 -9.96 14.23
N SER A 600 13.13 -10.78 13.23
CA SER A 600 13.81 -10.78 11.93
C SER A 600 12.93 -11.36 10.83
N ALA A 601 13.34 -11.10 9.58
CA ALA A 601 12.85 -11.78 8.41
C ALA A 601 14.02 -12.52 7.75
N VAL A 602 13.91 -13.84 7.68
CA VAL A 602 14.83 -14.73 6.97
C VAL A 602 14.10 -15.29 5.78
N TYR A 603 14.57 -14.99 4.57
CA TYR A 603 13.91 -15.33 3.33
C TYR A 603 14.94 -15.85 2.33
N LEU A 604 14.61 -16.97 1.68
CA LEU A 604 15.46 -17.67 0.71
C LEU A 604 14.66 -17.85 -0.57
N THR A 605 15.21 -17.37 -1.68
CA THR A 605 14.57 -17.53 -2.99
C THR A 605 15.56 -17.98 -4.05
N SER A 606 15.10 -18.83 -4.95
CA SER A 606 15.85 -19.24 -6.13
C SER A 606 16.09 -18.06 -7.07
N LEU A 607 17.29 -17.95 -7.63
CA LEU A 607 17.62 -16.98 -8.68
C LEU A 607 17.64 -17.62 -10.09
N ASP A 608 17.63 -18.95 -10.17
CA ASP A 608 17.62 -19.69 -11.44
C ASP A 608 16.26 -20.34 -11.76
N GLY A 609 15.24 -20.06 -10.94
CA GLY A 609 13.86 -20.51 -11.13
C GLY A 609 13.61 -21.98 -10.80
N ARG A 610 14.63 -22.72 -10.34
CA ARG A 610 14.47 -24.11 -9.89
C ARG A 610 14.04 -24.17 -8.41
N PRO A 611 13.39 -25.27 -7.97
CA PRO A 611 13.13 -25.50 -6.56
C PRO A 611 14.41 -25.40 -5.72
N ILE A 612 14.34 -24.90 -4.48
CA ILE A 612 15.48 -24.67 -3.58
C ILE A 612 16.36 -25.91 -3.44
N ALA A 613 15.77 -27.11 -3.39
CA ALA A 613 16.51 -28.38 -3.37
C ALA A 613 17.47 -28.57 -4.57
N GLU A 614 17.13 -28.01 -5.73
CA GLU A 614 17.84 -28.18 -7.00
C GLU A 614 18.47 -26.88 -7.53
N ALA A 615 18.19 -25.74 -6.89
CA ALA A 615 18.73 -24.44 -7.26
C ALA A 615 20.26 -24.42 -7.11
N GLY A 616 20.93 -23.83 -8.10
CA GLY A 616 22.37 -23.61 -8.13
C GLY A 616 22.74 -22.22 -7.64
N ARG A 617 21.79 -21.27 -7.71
CA ARG A 617 21.97 -19.89 -7.29
C ARG A 617 20.72 -19.42 -6.54
N MET A 618 20.91 -18.93 -5.32
CA MET A 618 19.84 -18.47 -4.44
C MET A 618 20.23 -17.14 -3.80
N LEU A 619 19.22 -16.36 -3.40
CA LEU A 619 19.37 -15.15 -2.61
C LEU A 619 18.83 -15.44 -1.20
N LEU A 620 19.71 -15.36 -0.21
CA LEU A 620 19.36 -15.41 1.21
C LEU A 620 19.32 -13.98 1.74
N THR A 621 18.15 -13.49 2.15
CA THR A 621 17.98 -12.21 2.82
C THR A 621 17.72 -12.44 4.31
N ALA A 622 18.47 -11.78 5.18
CA ALA A 622 18.33 -11.85 6.62
C ALA A 622 18.33 -10.42 7.17
N THR A 623 17.17 -9.93 7.58
CA THR A 623 16.96 -8.52 7.94
C THR A 623 16.27 -8.35 9.28
N ALA A 624 16.65 -7.34 10.04
CA ALA A 624 15.92 -6.84 11.21
C ALA A 624 15.62 -5.34 11.02
N ARG A 625 15.90 -4.50 12.03
CA ARG A 625 15.66 -3.05 11.98
C ARG A 625 16.64 -2.32 11.05
N ALA A 626 16.17 -1.29 10.35
CA ALA A 626 16.99 -0.25 9.72
C ALA A 626 16.57 1.14 10.21
N THR A 627 17.53 2.03 10.41
CA THR A 627 17.28 3.42 10.81
C THR A 627 18.48 4.32 10.49
N LEU A 628 18.44 5.59 10.91
CA LEU A 628 19.57 6.52 10.82
C LEU A 628 20.44 6.47 12.08
N SER A 629 21.73 6.77 11.92
CA SER A 629 22.67 6.87 13.03
C SER A 629 22.20 7.91 14.05
N GLY A 630 22.19 7.55 15.33
CA GLY A 630 21.71 8.45 16.39
C GLY A 630 20.19 8.69 16.41
N PHE A 631 19.40 7.90 15.70
CA PHE A 631 17.93 7.95 15.83
C PHE A 631 17.51 7.62 17.27
N GLU A 632 16.57 8.40 17.81
CA GLU A 632 16.08 8.23 19.18
C GLU A 632 14.55 8.27 19.25
N TRP A 633 13.98 7.31 19.96
CA TRP A 633 12.60 7.35 20.43
C TRP A 633 12.48 8.14 21.74
N LYS A 634 11.30 8.73 21.99
CA LYS A 634 10.88 9.05 23.36
C LYS A 634 10.63 7.74 24.14
N ALA A 635 10.50 7.84 25.47
CA ALA A 635 10.32 6.67 26.34
C ALA A 635 9.10 5.79 26.00
N ASP A 636 8.10 6.34 25.29
CA ASP A 636 6.91 5.60 24.84
C ASP A 636 7.17 4.66 23.65
N ARG A 637 8.33 4.78 22.98
CA ARG A 637 8.70 4.10 21.72
C ARG A 637 7.68 4.25 20.59
N LYS A 638 6.93 5.34 20.62
CA LYS A 638 5.93 5.71 19.61
C LYS A 638 6.16 7.10 19.06
N THR A 639 6.76 7.97 19.85
CA THR A 639 7.04 9.35 19.48
C THR A 639 8.51 9.52 19.16
N VAL A 640 8.84 10.06 17.99
CA VAL A 640 10.24 10.34 17.60
C VAL A 640 10.78 11.48 18.47
N LYS A 641 11.96 11.28 19.07
CA LYS A 641 12.70 12.30 19.82
C LYS A 641 13.74 12.97 18.92
N ASP A 642 14.51 12.17 18.21
CA ASP A 642 15.50 12.61 17.22
C ASP A 642 15.45 11.69 16.00
N TRP A 643 15.49 12.26 14.81
CA TRP A 643 15.49 11.51 13.56
C TRP A 643 16.86 10.90 13.23
N GLY A 644 17.93 11.30 13.93
CA GLY A 644 19.29 10.88 13.64
C GLY A 644 19.83 11.50 12.35
N HIS A 645 20.96 11.00 11.88
CA HIS A 645 21.67 11.48 10.70
C HIS A 645 22.25 10.32 9.88
N ALA A 646 22.66 10.61 8.64
CA ALA A 646 23.43 9.65 7.85
C ALA A 646 24.74 9.25 8.57
N PRO A 647 25.26 8.02 8.39
CA PRO A 647 24.74 7.00 7.49
C PRO A 647 23.54 6.26 8.06
N THR A 648 22.84 5.56 7.18
CA THR A 648 21.93 4.49 7.55
C THR A 648 22.66 3.39 8.30
N VAL A 649 22.00 2.87 9.33
CA VAL A 649 22.47 1.74 10.14
C VAL A 649 21.40 0.65 10.17
N ILE A 650 21.84 -0.60 10.23
CA ILE A 650 20.98 -1.78 10.36
C ILE A 650 21.31 -2.52 11.66
N GLU A 651 20.34 -3.27 12.17
CA GLU A 651 20.58 -4.38 13.10
C GLU A 651 20.95 -5.61 12.26
N PRO A 652 22.21 -6.08 12.28
CA PRO A 652 22.60 -7.29 11.56
C PRO A 652 21.87 -8.51 12.14
N VAL A 653 21.45 -9.42 11.27
CA VAL A 653 20.92 -10.71 11.73
C VAL A 653 22.09 -11.66 12.00
N SER A 654 22.19 -12.10 13.26
CA SER A 654 23.30 -12.90 13.76
C SER A 654 22.84 -14.29 14.17
N GLY A 655 23.70 -15.29 13.98
CA GLY A 655 23.43 -16.69 14.35
C GLY A 655 23.74 -17.64 13.20
N SER A 656 22.81 -18.53 12.88
CA SER A 656 23.01 -19.53 11.83
C SER A 656 21.75 -19.87 11.04
N ILE A 657 21.94 -20.07 9.74
CA ILE A 657 20.93 -20.56 8.81
C ILE A 657 21.23 -22.00 8.45
N THR A 658 20.24 -22.88 8.52
CA THR A 658 20.38 -24.27 8.10
C THR A 658 19.63 -24.47 6.79
N LEU A 659 20.37 -24.89 5.75
CA LEU A 659 19.81 -25.36 4.49
C LEU A 659 19.79 -26.88 4.50
N SER A 660 18.65 -27.48 4.18
CA SER A 660 18.45 -28.94 4.19
C SER A 660 17.89 -29.42 2.86
N GLY A 661 18.10 -30.70 2.53
CA GLY A 661 17.54 -31.32 1.33
C GLY A 661 18.10 -30.75 0.02
N LEU A 662 19.34 -30.24 0.03
CA LEU A 662 20.04 -29.79 -1.18
C LEU A 662 20.53 -31.01 -1.96
N LYS A 663 19.84 -31.30 -3.06
CA LYS A 663 20.05 -32.49 -3.89
C LYS A 663 21.40 -32.42 -4.59
N ASP A 664 22.19 -33.49 -4.48
CA ASP A 664 23.53 -33.64 -5.08
C ASP A 664 24.53 -32.52 -4.75
N ALA A 665 24.27 -31.73 -3.69
CA ALA A 665 25.14 -30.63 -3.29
C ALA A 665 26.44 -31.17 -2.66
N LYS A 666 27.58 -30.75 -3.22
CA LYS A 666 28.92 -31.07 -2.71
C LYS A 666 29.52 -29.92 -1.92
N THR A 667 29.27 -28.69 -2.36
CA THR A 667 29.79 -27.47 -1.73
C THR A 667 28.75 -26.37 -1.77
N VAL A 668 28.67 -25.57 -0.71
CA VAL A 668 27.91 -24.32 -0.71
C VAL A 668 28.89 -23.16 -0.54
N ALA A 669 28.79 -22.14 -1.38
CA ALA A 669 29.51 -20.88 -1.23
C ALA A 669 28.54 -19.78 -0.87
N ILE A 670 28.87 -18.97 0.14
CA ILE A 670 28.08 -17.82 0.56
C ILE A 670 28.89 -16.53 0.43
N THR A 671 28.33 -15.53 -0.23
CA THR A 671 28.96 -14.21 -0.42
C THR A 671 28.05 -13.13 0.15
N PRO A 672 28.47 -12.42 1.22
CA PRO A 672 27.72 -11.26 1.72
C PRO A 672 27.73 -10.13 0.69
N LEU A 673 26.67 -9.34 0.64
CA LEU A 673 26.51 -8.28 -0.36
C LEU A 673 26.44 -6.87 0.26
N THR A 674 26.84 -5.84 -0.48
CA THR A 674 26.59 -4.43 -0.16
C THR A 674 25.11 -4.11 -0.32
N ALA A 675 24.66 -2.95 0.15
CA ALA A 675 23.23 -2.61 0.15
C ALA A 675 22.62 -2.51 -1.26
N GLU A 676 23.45 -2.19 -2.26
CA GLU A 676 23.12 -2.21 -3.68
C GLU A 676 23.35 -3.58 -4.37
N GLY A 677 23.90 -4.56 -3.65
CA GLY A 677 24.02 -5.97 -4.07
C GLY A 677 25.38 -6.39 -4.64
N GLY A 678 26.43 -5.60 -4.44
CA GLY A 678 27.80 -5.95 -4.85
C GLY A 678 28.48 -6.90 -3.84
N PRO A 679 29.38 -7.80 -4.26
CA PRO A 679 30.01 -8.75 -3.35
C PRO A 679 30.94 -8.09 -2.33
N ILE A 680 30.84 -8.48 -1.06
CA ILE A 680 31.74 -8.07 0.03
C ILE A 680 32.74 -9.22 0.29
N GLY A 681 34.01 -8.97 -0.01
CA GLY A 681 35.07 -9.95 0.24
C GLY A 681 34.96 -11.21 -0.63
N SER A 682 35.57 -12.30 -0.17
CA SER A 682 35.55 -13.61 -0.86
C SER A 682 34.43 -14.49 -0.32
N ALA A 683 33.90 -15.37 -1.16
CA ALA A 683 32.88 -16.33 -0.75
C ALA A 683 33.40 -17.30 0.32
N SER A 684 32.64 -17.46 1.40
CA SER A 684 32.89 -18.48 2.43
C SER A 684 32.39 -19.83 1.93
N LYS A 685 33.27 -20.84 1.92
CA LYS A 685 32.90 -22.22 1.56
C LYS A 685 32.40 -22.96 2.78
N ILE A 686 31.20 -23.53 2.67
CA ILE A 686 30.54 -24.31 3.70
C ILE A 686 30.46 -25.76 3.24
N GLU A 687 30.91 -26.67 4.10
CA GLU A 687 30.82 -28.11 3.84
C GLU A 687 29.36 -28.58 3.88
N VAL A 688 29.01 -29.45 2.94
CA VAL A 688 27.69 -30.08 2.88
C VAL A 688 27.78 -31.45 3.54
N ALA A 689 26.96 -31.69 4.56
CA ALA A 689 26.87 -32.96 5.26
C ALA A 689 25.41 -33.42 5.32
N GLY A 690 25.14 -34.69 5.02
CA GLY A 690 23.79 -35.25 5.09
C GLY A 690 22.75 -34.58 4.17
N GLY A 691 23.18 -33.99 3.05
CA GLY A 691 22.30 -33.27 2.12
C GLY A 691 21.91 -31.86 2.58
N GLY A 692 22.66 -31.25 3.50
CA GLY A 692 22.43 -29.88 3.96
C GLY A 692 23.69 -29.24 4.50
N CYS A 693 23.59 -27.98 4.93
CA CYS A 693 24.68 -27.24 5.55
C CYS A 693 24.15 -26.23 6.57
N ARG A 694 24.99 -25.91 7.56
CA ARG A 694 24.75 -24.83 8.52
C ARG A 694 25.68 -23.67 8.19
N ILE A 695 25.09 -22.50 7.96
CA ILE A 695 25.78 -21.29 7.50
C ILE A 695 25.76 -20.27 8.65
N PRO A 696 26.92 -19.90 9.22
CA PRO A 696 26.98 -18.79 10.16
C PRO A 696 26.73 -17.46 9.44
N ILE A 697 25.95 -16.57 10.08
CA ILE A 697 25.65 -15.22 9.60
C ILE A 697 25.86 -14.18 10.71
N GLY A 698 25.98 -12.91 10.34
CA GLY A 698 26.13 -11.78 11.27
C GLY A 698 27.56 -11.27 11.49
N GLU A 699 28.59 -12.01 11.07
CA GLU A 699 29.99 -11.53 11.15
C GLU A 699 30.24 -10.33 10.24
N VAL A 700 29.76 -10.42 8.99
CA VAL A 700 29.78 -9.32 8.03
C VAL A 700 28.44 -8.59 8.07
N VAL A 701 28.49 -7.26 8.21
CA VAL A 701 27.30 -6.40 8.19
C VAL A 701 26.67 -6.43 6.80
N THR A 702 25.53 -7.09 6.67
CA THR A 702 24.75 -7.16 5.43
C THR A 702 23.30 -7.54 5.71
N THR A 703 22.40 -7.22 4.78
CA THR A 703 21.00 -7.67 4.76
C THR A 703 20.79 -8.92 3.90
N TRP A 704 21.78 -9.32 3.09
CA TRP A 704 21.61 -10.36 2.08
C TRP A 704 22.92 -10.97 1.56
N TYR A 705 22.79 -12.22 1.12
CA TYR A 705 23.88 -13.08 0.70
C TYR A 705 23.52 -13.79 -0.61
N LEU A 706 24.48 -13.84 -1.53
CA LEU A 706 24.42 -14.76 -2.66
C LEU A 706 24.84 -16.16 -2.19
N VAL A 707 24.00 -17.16 -2.44
CA VAL A 707 24.28 -18.56 -2.14
C VAL A 707 24.43 -19.35 -3.43
N GLU A 708 25.58 -20.01 -3.60
CA GLU A 708 25.90 -20.79 -4.79
C GLU A 708 26.18 -22.26 -4.41
N VAL A 709 25.53 -23.19 -5.11
CA VAL A 709 25.58 -24.63 -4.81
C VAL A 709 26.34 -25.35 -5.91
N GLY A 710 27.51 -25.89 -5.56
CA GLY A 710 28.32 -26.75 -6.42
C GLY A 710 27.86 -28.21 -6.33
N ARG A 711 27.60 -28.83 -7.49
CA ARG A 711 27.13 -30.22 -7.63
C ARG A 711 28.11 -31.06 -8.44
#